data_AF-A0A1I7S5S2-F1
#
_entry.id   AF-A0A1I7S5S2-F1
#
_cell.length_a   1.000
_cell.length_b   1.000
_cell.length_c   1.000
_cell.angle_alpha   90.00
_cell.angle_beta   90.00
_cell.angle_gamma   90.00
#
_symmetry.space_group_name_H-M   'P 1'
#
loop_
_entity.id
_entity.type
_entity.pdbx_description
1 polymer ?
#
loop_
_entity_poly.entity_id
_entity_poly.type
_entity_poly.pdbx_seq_one_letter_code
_entity_poly.pdbx_strand_id
1 'polypeptide(L)'
;MMFTILRDNIPKRSCTPTLEVRSELKKNKLKLIGRFEEDEMCEMRCVNQTKFGYQSIGHWAELMADDVIETFCDNIEVRCAINATETYHYLHYQLVKKPKKLPPYMNSTDDVPSKSRPNLHVMLLDSVALPHFLRAMPRTFKYLKSSLSSYLFTYNNKAGLNSIPNGFVLYMDKLVEAAKADPLGKKLPSGKMRELNPCGRNTSYLARFFKENGYRTLLNEDWSIEIHKNCKAQQESYIDEFFNSYFNHKCQIWPHFFATERLGPGGRSHFHSNLWEPHCHERHLQQFDYLEQFMEMYKDEPIATFSWLTYLVHDWRGDLFGYDLDFLQFFERITPKLSNSHFILLADHGNRLYEERTFRLDRLEDNNPLLLYIPPQNLLKNEEFKNRLNENSRQLVTPYDTYATLKDIALHGHLFDDKYNFSSPPPAGISDNTGSSWLRPLKQPRNCDSLHIPYQYCLCKSSSEAQNITDDFKFKLAETCIQKMNKELKSNPKVAALCENLSVDRSYKPVVQKHGDKGAVYRVDFKTTPGGGLYDGYVQINVIWPLGIEVSNFRMFRLLQCVLLVIAIGLHFSSWNHIYAAPAKKHPTYRNLYHPVADVPKEPLHPCLCHLQNFRIEFTIHLSLDRLFNRAEHEYTKTSFIERPKINLEHSISYEEPKNADNTLENTIQNQPQWEQYNIKRQEETVDNLASENYKLRKKFVGYKALEEKMKPQGILNTYESRKGDTMFTFSINDNI
;
A
#
# COMPACT_ATOMS: atom_id res chain seq x y z
N MET A 1 -14.28 27.44 19.92
CA MET A 1 -15.28 27.07 18.88
C MET A 1 -15.41 25.56 18.87
N MET A 2 -16.53 25.04 19.38
CA MET A 2 -16.86 23.60 19.35
C MET A 2 -17.52 23.28 18.01
N PHE A 3 -16.85 22.51 17.16
CA PHE A 3 -17.51 21.78 16.07
C PHE A 3 -17.18 20.30 16.25
N THR A 4 -18.03 19.59 16.98
CA THR A 4 -18.08 18.13 16.93
C THR A 4 -19.49 17.76 16.49
N ILE A 5 -19.78 18.03 15.22
CA ILE A 5 -20.83 17.28 14.53
C ILE A 5 -20.14 15.95 14.21
N LEU A 6 -20.63 14.86 14.80
CA LEU A 6 -20.25 13.53 14.36
C LEU A 6 -20.57 13.45 12.86
N ARG A 7 -19.55 13.15 12.06
CA ARG A 7 -19.64 13.03 10.59
C ARG A 7 -19.92 11.60 10.16
N ASP A 8 -20.26 10.74 11.11
CA ASP A 8 -20.71 9.37 10.89
C ASP A 8 -21.86 9.28 9.88
N ASN A 9 -22.54 10.39 9.56
CA ASN A 9 -23.63 10.48 8.58
C ASN A 9 -23.38 11.42 7.37
N ILE A 10 -22.15 11.87 7.07
CA ILE A 10 -21.91 12.74 5.89
C ILE A 10 -21.51 11.90 4.67
N PRO A 11 -22.41 11.76 3.66
CA PRO A 11 -22.08 11.02 2.45
C PRO A 11 -21.06 11.77 1.59
N LYS A 12 -20.28 11.00 0.81
CA LYS A 12 -19.40 11.57 -0.22
C LYS A 12 -20.22 12.46 -1.16
N ARG A 13 -19.76 13.70 -1.38
CA ARG A 13 -20.50 14.74 -2.15
C ARG A 13 -20.94 14.30 -3.56
N SER A 14 -20.22 13.37 -4.19
CA SER A 14 -20.52 12.87 -5.54
C SER A 14 -21.32 11.57 -5.56
N CYS A 15 -21.85 11.14 -4.42
CA CYS A 15 -22.57 9.88 -4.25
C CYS A 15 -23.94 10.15 -3.62
N THR A 16 -24.97 9.44 -4.07
CA THR A 16 -26.32 9.52 -3.50
C THR A 16 -26.57 8.26 -2.68
N PRO A 17 -26.76 8.37 -1.34
CA PRO A 17 -27.04 7.20 -0.52
C PRO A 17 -28.31 6.50 -0.98
N THR A 18 -28.29 5.17 -1.03
CA THR A 18 -29.47 4.37 -1.33
C THR A 18 -30.21 3.95 -0.06
N LEU A 19 -29.56 4.05 1.10
CA LEU A 19 -30.17 3.81 2.41
C LEU A 19 -30.36 5.14 3.14
N GLU A 20 -31.58 5.39 3.59
CA GLU A 20 -31.90 6.51 4.48
C GLU A 20 -31.37 6.21 5.89
N VAL A 21 -30.63 7.15 6.48
CA VAL A 21 -30.17 7.03 7.87
C VAL A 21 -31.31 7.44 8.81
N ARG A 22 -31.84 6.47 9.55
CA ARG A 22 -33.03 6.63 10.41
C ARG A 22 -32.70 6.67 11.90
N SER A 23 -31.42 6.59 12.28
CA SER A 23 -30.95 6.76 13.66
C SER A 23 -29.74 7.69 13.75
N GLU A 24 -29.60 8.35 14.89
CA GLU A 24 -28.55 9.34 15.16
C GLU A 24 -27.89 9.04 16.49
N LEU A 25 -26.56 9.03 16.50
CA LEU A 25 -25.75 9.02 17.71
C LEU A 25 -25.12 10.40 17.88
N LYS A 26 -25.38 11.08 19.00
CA LYS A 26 -24.76 12.38 19.34
C LYS A 26 -24.41 12.47 20.82
N LYS A 27 -23.11 12.66 21.11
CA LYS A 27 -22.59 12.81 22.49
C LYS A 27 -23.12 11.69 23.39
N ASN A 28 -22.88 10.43 23.01
CA ASN A 28 -23.35 9.24 23.71
C ASN A 28 -24.86 9.01 23.69
N LYS A 29 -25.68 9.87 23.06
CA LYS A 29 -27.13 9.70 23.00
C LYS A 29 -27.54 9.15 21.65
N LEU A 30 -28.10 7.94 21.65
CA LEU A 30 -28.72 7.30 20.49
C LEU A 30 -30.21 7.64 20.48
N LYS A 31 -30.75 7.98 19.32
CA LYS A 31 -32.19 8.09 19.09
C LYS A 31 -32.55 7.73 17.65
N LEU A 32 -33.81 7.40 17.44
CA LEU A 32 -34.41 7.29 16.11
C LEU A 32 -34.78 8.70 15.59
N ILE A 33 -34.58 8.95 14.29
CA ILE A 33 -34.80 10.26 13.65
C ILE A 33 -35.60 10.18 12.33
N GLY A 34 -35.85 8.98 11.82
CA GLY A 34 -36.61 8.75 10.59
C GLY A 34 -38.11 8.59 10.80
N ARG A 35 -38.83 8.28 9.72
CA ARG A 35 -40.21 7.77 9.79
C ARG A 35 -40.17 6.28 10.09
N PHE A 36 -41.12 5.78 10.87
CA PHE A 36 -41.28 4.37 11.23
C PHE A 36 -42.74 3.96 11.06
N GLU A 37 -42.99 2.74 10.62
CA GLU A 37 -44.33 2.16 10.59
C GLU A 37 -44.75 1.73 12.01
N GLU A 38 -46.06 1.67 12.29
CA GLU A 38 -46.55 1.31 13.64
C GLU A 38 -46.16 -0.10 14.09
N ASP A 39 -45.96 -1.03 13.15
CA ASP A 39 -45.56 -2.43 13.41
C ASP A 39 -44.06 -2.68 13.21
N GLU A 40 -43.27 -1.62 12.99
CA GLU A 40 -41.83 -1.72 12.81
C GLU A 40 -41.11 -1.72 14.15
N MET A 41 -40.51 -2.86 14.49
CA MET A 41 -39.76 -3.02 15.73
C MET A 41 -38.29 -2.69 15.49
N CYS A 42 -37.77 -1.76 16.28
CA CYS A 42 -36.35 -1.39 16.27
C CYS A 42 -35.66 -1.91 17.53
N GLU A 43 -34.40 -2.31 17.36
CA GLU A 43 -33.55 -2.79 18.43
C GLU A 43 -32.11 -2.34 18.21
N MET A 44 -31.36 -2.25 19.30
CA MET A 44 -29.97 -1.85 19.29
C MET A 44 -29.12 -2.81 20.13
N ARG A 45 -27.82 -2.87 19.84
CA ARG A 45 -26.84 -3.55 20.69
C ARG A 45 -25.48 -2.88 20.65
N CYS A 46 -24.76 -3.02 21.74
CA CYS A 46 -23.35 -2.66 21.79
C CYS A 46 -22.48 -3.71 21.10
N VAL A 47 -21.53 -3.25 20.29
CA VAL A 47 -20.46 -4.06 19.72
C VAL A 47 -19.15 -3.60 20.36
N ASN A 48 -18.85 -4.22 21.49
CA ASN A 48 -17.74 -3.84 22.34
C ASN A 48 -16.41 -4.34 21.79
N GLN A 49 -15.34 -3.70 22.26
CA GLN A 49 -13.98 -4.09 21.94
C GLN A 49 -13.45 -4.97 23.07
N THR A 50 -12.92 -6.14 22.70
CA THR A 50 -12.05 -6.90 23.58
C THR A 50 -10.75 -6.14 23.79
N LYS A 51 -9.99 -6.52 24.82
CA LYS A 51 -8.67 -5.91 25.11
C LYS A 51 -7.65 -5.99 23.98
N PHE A 52 -7.86 -6.81 22.94
CA PHE A 52 -6.95 -6.97 21.80
C PHE A 52 -7.55 -6.47 20.48
N GLY A 53 -8.64 -5.69 20.53
CA GLY A 53 -9.27 -5.12 19.33
C GLY A 53 -10.18 -6.07 18.55
N TYR A 54 -10.45 -7.29 19.06
CA TYR A 54 -11.53 -8.15 18.55
C TYR A 54 -12.88 -7.70 19.09
N GLN A 55 -13.97 -8.15 18.49
CA GLN A 55 -15.32 -7.78 18.91
C GLN A 55 -15.86 -8.66 20.03
N SER A 56 -16.69 -8.06 20.86
CA SER A 56 -17.60 -8.73 21.78
C SER A 56 -19.02 -8.20 21.53
N ILE A 57 -19.89 -9.06 21.02
CA ILE A 57 -21.24 -8.68 20.59
C ILE A 57 -22.19 -8.79 21.77
N GLY A 58 -22.85 -7.67 22.12
CA GLY A 58 -23.87 -7.61 23.15
C GLY A 58 -25.22 -8.20 22.74
N HIS A 59 -26.13 -8.29 23.71
CA HIS A 59 -27.52 -8.66 23.44
C HIS A 59 -28.28 -7.49 22.80
N TRP A 60 -29.28 -7.84 21.99
CA TRP A 60 -30.23 -6.87 21.48
C TRP A 60 -31.14 -6.35 22.59
N ALA A 61 -31.41 -5.06 22.55
CA ALA A 61 -32.35 -4.35 23.40
C ALA A 61 -33.32 -3.56 22.52
N GLU A 62 -34.59 -3.50 22.91
CA GLU A 62 -35.61 -2.74 22.21
C GLU A 62 -35.28 -1.24 22.21
N LEU A 63 -35.59 -0.56 21.10
CA LEU A 63 -35.37 0.86 20.89
C LEU A 63 -36.67 1.48 20.39
N MET A 64 -37.38 2.22 21.26
CA MET A 64 -38.65 2.86 20.91
C MET A 64 -38.42 4.16 20.14
N ALA A 65 -39.42 4.59 19.35
CA ALA A 65 -39.34 5.79 18.52
C ALA A 65 -38.99 7.07 19.30
N ASP A 66 -39.55 7.22 20.51
CA ASP A 66 -39.34 8.39 21.38
C ASP A 66 -38.14 8.25 22.34
N ASP A 67 -37.42 7.12 22.30
CA ASP A 67 -36.31 6.88 23.21
C ASP A 67 -35.09 7.74 22.85
N VAL A 68 -34.47 8.28 23.91
CA VAL A 68 -33.12 8.83 23.86
C VAL A 68 -32.26 8.00 24.80
N ILE A 69 -31.54 7.03 24.25
CA ILE A 69 -30.75 6.09 25.04
C ILE A 69 -29.33 6.60 25.19
N GLU A 70 -28.87 6.69 26.44
CA GLU A 70 -27.45 6.93 26.72
C GLU A 70 -26.65 5.65 26.53
N THR A 71 -25.57 5.73 25.75
CA THR A 71 -24.76 4.60 25.30
C THR A 71 -23.33 4.74 25.83
N PHE A 72 -22.76 3.63 26.29
CA PHE A 72 -21.42 3.60 26.90
C PHE A 72 -20.48 2.63 26.18
N CYS A 73 -20.70 2.41 24.89
CA CYS A 73 -19.90 1.53 24.04
C CYS A 73 -19.46 2.24 22.76
N ASP A 74 -18.31 1.82 22.22
CA ASP A 74 -17.69 2.48 21.07
C ASP A 74 -18.47 2.28 19.77
N ASN A 75 -19.06 1.10 19.57
CA ASN A 75 -19.86 0.81 18.37
C ASN A 75 -21.28 0.41 18.77
N ILE A 76 -22.27 0.98 18.10
CA ILE A 76 -23.69 0.68 18.32
C ILE A 76 -24.33 0.24 17.02
N GLU A 77 -24.81 -0.98 17.00
CA GLU A 77 -25.58 -1.52 15.89
C GLU A 77 -27.07 -1.28 16.16
N VAL A 78 -27.77 -0.76 15.15
CA VAL A 78 -29.21 -0.53 15.18
C VAL A 78 -29.83 -1.28 14.01
N ARG A 79 -30.88 -2.05 14.26
CA ARG A 79 -31.68 -2.67 13.20
C ARG A 79 -33.16 -2.47 13.46
N CYS A 80 -33.95 -2.40 12.41
CA CYS A 80 -35.41 -2.43 12.48
C CYS A 80 -35.96 -3.46 11.49
N ALA A 81 -37.11 -4.03 11.83
CA ALA A 81 -37.77 -5.02 10.99
C ALA A 81 -39.30 -4.97 11.11
N ILE A 82 -39.97 -5.28 10.00
CA ILE A 82 -41.42 -5.53 9.92
C ILE A 82 -41.61 -7.01 9.58
N ASN A 83 -42.36 -7.75 10.40
CA ASN A 83 -42.60 -9.19 10.20
C ASN A 83 -41.29 -10.00 9.95
N ALA A 84 -40.23 -9.68 10.71
CA ALA A 84 -38.87 -10.24 10.59
C ALA A 84 -38.12 -9.91 9.27
N THR A 85 -38.66 -9.03 8.43
CA THR A 85 -37.96 -8.49 7.26
C THR A 85 -37.25 -7.21 7.66
N GLU A 86 -35.91 -7.17 7.51
CA GLU A 86 -35.10 -6.00 7.83
C GLU A 86 -35.46 -4.81 6.94
N THR A 87 -35.76 -3.69 7.56
CA THR A 87 -36.15 -2.42 6.91
C THR A 87 -35.10 -1.33 7.13
N TYR A 88 -34.24 -1.49 8.14
CA TYR A 88 -33.17 -0.57 8.48
C TYR A 88 -32.05 -1.32 9.20
N HIS A 89 -30.80 -1.03 8.83
CA HIS A 89 -29.62 -1.54 9.52
C HIS A 89 -28.51 -0.51 9.45
N TYR A 90 -27.94 -0.14 10.59
CA TYR A 90 -26.89 0.86 10.67
C TYR A 90 -25.92 0.58 11.80
N LEU A 91 -24.65 0.93 11.58
CA LEU A 91 -23.59 0.79 12.57
C LEU A 91 -22.98 2.16 12.86
N HIS A 92 -23.29 2.68 14.04
CA HIS A 92 -22.70 3.90 14.60
C HIS A 92 -21.36 3.60 15.27
N TYR A 93 -20.51 4.62 15.35
CA TYR A 93 -19.30 4.59 16.15
C TYR A 93 -19.13 5.89 16.93
N GLN A 94 -18.51 5.80 18.09
CA GLN A 94 -18.07 6.90 18.93
C GLN A 94 -16.84 6.47 19.71
N LEU A 95 -16.16 7.44 20.30
CA LEU A 95 -15.10 7.16 21.26
C LEU A 95 -15.65 7.31 22.68
N VAL A 96 -15.60 6.24 23.49
CA VAL A 96 -15.96 6.31 24.91
C VAL A 96 -14.69 6.53 25.74
N LYS A 97 -14.67 7.61 26.53
CA LYS A 97 -13.48 7.98 27.31
C LYS A 97 -13.10 6.90 28.32
N LYS A 98 -11.92 6.33 28.16
CA LYS A 98 -11.35 5.36 29.10
C LYS A 98 -10.55 6.08 30.20
N PRO A 99 -10.60 5.59 31.45
CA PRO A 99 -9.80 6.16 32.53
C PRO A 99 -8.30 6.07 32.20
N LYS A 100 -7.52 7.01 32.75
CA LYS A 100 -6.06 6.96 32.64
C LYS A 100 -5.53 5.81 33.46
N LYS A 101 -4.96 4.80 32.78
CA LYS A 101 -4.17 3.76 33.42
C LYS A 101 -2.74 4.26 33.56
N LEU A 102 -2.31 4.55 34.78
CA LEU A 102 -0.92 4.90 35.07
C LEU A 102 -0.01 3.70 34.81
N PRO A 103 1.23 3.91 34.31
CA PRO A 103 2.23 2.86 34.28
C PRO A 103 2.46 2.26 35.69
N PRO A 104 2.74 0.95 35.82
CA PRO A 104 2.87 0.29 37.12
C PRO A 104 3.96 0.87 38.06
N TYR A 105 4.87 1.65 37.50
CA TYR A 105 5.98 2.28 38.23
C TYR A 105 5.70 3.74 38.62
N MET A 106 4.56 4.31 38.21
CA MET A 106 4.13 5.66 38.59
C MET A 106 3.09 5.56 39.72
N ASN A 107 3.32 6.32 40.79
CA ASN A 107 2.45 6.32 41.96
C ASN A 107 1.41 7.44 41.89
N SER A 108 1.68 8.53 41.14
CA SER A 108 0.72 9.62 40.91
C SER A 108 0.77 10.14 39.46
N THR A 109 -0.31 10.80 39.03
CA THR A 109 -0.33 11.64 37.82
C THR A 109 0.62 12.83 37.90
N ASP A 110 1.03 13.24 39.11
CA ASP A 110 2.00 14.33 39.35
C ASP A 110 3.44 13.91 38.99
N ASP A 111 3.71 12.59 38.94
CA ASP A 111 4.99 12.04 38.46
C ASP A 111 5.12 12.11 36.93
N VAL A 112 4.01 12.39 36.22
CA VAL A 112 4.01 12.66 34.79
C VAL A 112 4.46 14.10 34.61
N PRO A 113 5.62 14.37 33.96
CA PRO A 113 5.98 15.74 33.63
C PRO A 113 4.87 16.33 32.74
N SER A 114 4.03 17.20 33.32
CA SER A 114 2.83 17.71 32.65
C SER A 114 3.13 18.81 31.62
N LYS A 115 4.41 19.13 31.43
CA LYS A 115 4.89 20.05 30.39
C LYS A 115 5.93 19.35 29.51
N SER A 116 5.65 19.30 28.20
CA SER A 116 6.57 19.08 27.08
C SER A 116 6.83 17.67 26.51
N ARG A 117 5.89 16.71 26.59
CA ARG A 117 5.95 15.53 25.68
C ARG A 117 5.20 15.84 24.38
N PRO A 118 5.85 15.78 23.20
CA PRO A 118 5.15 15.92 21.93
C PRO A 118 4.27 14.69 21.66
N ASN A 119 3.12 14.89 21.01
CA ASN A 119 2.30 13.78 20.53
C ASN A 119 3.01 13.04 19.38
N LEU A 120 2.61 11.78 19.16
CA LEU A 120 3.00 11.00 18.00
C LEU A 120 1.76 10.62 17.16
N HIS A 121 1.85 10.86 15.87
CA HIS A 121 0.91 10.38 14.87
C HIS A 121 1.65 9.64 13.77
N VAL A 122 1.33 8.36 13.58
CA VAL A 122 1.79 7.55 12.47
C VAL A 122 0.58 7.24 11.61
N MET A 123 0.55 7.78 10.39
CA MET A 123 -0.47 7.52 9.39
C MET A 123 0.16 6.75 8.24
N LEU A 124 -0.29 5.52 8.02
CA LEU A 124 0.22 4.60 7.01
C LEU A 124 -0.81 4.43 5.90
N LEU A 125 -0.39 4.62 4.64
CA LEU A 125 -1.18 4.38 3.44
C LEU A 125 -0.67 3.11 2.76
N ASP A 126 -1.46 2.03 2.75
CA ASP A 126 -1.02 0.76 2.16
C ASP A 126 -0.76 0.91 0.65
N SER A 127 0.32 0.30 0.17
CA SER A 127 0.65 0.23 -1.27
C SER A 127 0.96 1.57 -1.96
N VAL A 128 1.21 2.65 -1.21
CA VAL A 128 1.50 3.98 -1.78
C VAL A 128 3.00 4.22 -1.96
N ALA A 129 3.47 4.12 -3.20
CA ALA A 129 4.82 4.53 -3.58
C ALA A 129 5.01 6.04 -3.49
N LEU A 130 6.23 6.49 -3.18
CA LEU A 130 6.58 7.91 -3.14
C LEU A 130 6.22 8.64 -4.45
N PRO A 131 6.64 8.17 -5.65
CA PRO A 131 6.31 8.86 -6.90
C PRO A 131 4.81 8.87 -7.19
N HIS A 132 4.08 7.84 -6.76
CA HIS A 132 2.63 7.76 -6.91
C HIS A 132 1.93 8.83 -6.07
N PHE A 133 2.32 8.98 -4.79
CA PHE A 133 1.78 10.02 -3.92
C PHE A 133 1.99 11.43 -4.51
N LEU A 134 3.18 11.73 -5.03
CA LEU A 134 3.47 13.04 -5.63
C LEU A 134 2.60 13.35 -6.86
N ARG A 135 2.20 12.33 -7.63
CA ARG A 135 1.29 12.49 -8.78
C ARG A 135 -0.17 12.59 -8.37
N ALA A 136 -0.60 11.79 -7.39
CA ALA A 136 -2.00 11.66 -7.02
C ALA A 136 -2.46 12.70 -5.99
N MET A 137 -1.55 13.22 -5.16
CA MET A 137 -1.85 14.08 -4.02
C MET A 137 -1.10 15.44 -4.05
N PRO A 138 -1.06 16.17 -5.19
CA PRO A 138 -0.23 17.36 -5.33
C PRO A 138 -0.62 18.50 -4.39
N ARG A 139 -1.92 18.70 -4.12
CA ARG A 139 -2.38 19.79 -3.24
C ARG A 139 -2.06 19.49 -1.79
N THR A 140 -2.34 18.26 -1.35
CA THR A 140 -1.95 17.77 -0.03
C THR A 140 -0.45 17.90 0.17
N PHE A 141 0.36 17.39 -0.77
CA PHE A 141 1.82 17.47 -0.65
C PHE A 141 2.32 18.92 -0.55
N LYS A 142 1.80 19.83 -1.39
CA LYS A 142 2.13 21.26 -1.30
C LYS A 142 1.81 21.83 0.08
N TYR A 143 0.64 21.53 0.64
CA TYR A 143 0.25 21.97 1.97
C TYR A 143 1.18 21.40 3.06
N LEU A 144 1.41 20.08 3.04
CA LEU A 144 2.33 19.42 3.98
C LEU A 144 3.74 20.02 3.92
N LYS A 145 4.22 20.37 2.72
CA LYS A 145 5.56 20.91 2.52
C LYS A 145 5.66 22.38 2.96
N SER A 146 4.77 23.23 2.45
CA SER A 146 4.86 24.68 2.63
C SER A 146 4.27 25.15 3.96
N SER A 147 3.17 24.54 4.41
CA SER A 147 2.44 25.00 5.61
C SER A 147 2.86 24.26 6.88
N LEU A 148 3.32 23.01 6.76
CA LEU A 148 3.72 22.17 7.90
C LEU A 148 5.22 21.86 7.96
N SER A 149 6.04 22.47 7.08
CA SER A 149 7.50 22.29 7.06
C SER A 149 7.94 20.82 7.02
N SER A 150 7.24 19.99 6.23
CA SER A 150 7.55 18.56 6.16
C SER A 150 8.87 18.23 5.46
N TYR A 151 9.43 17.08 5.84
CA TYR A 151 10.63 16.47 5.28
C TYR A 151 10.25 15.19 4.53
N LEU A 152 10.55 15.16 3.23
CA LEU A 152 10.26 14.02 2.35
C LEU A 152 11.50 13.13 2.23
N PHE A 153 11.38 11.86 2.62
CA PHE A 153 12.45 10.89 2.50
C PHE A 153 12.43 10.27 1.11
N THR A 154 13.45 10.56 0.31
CA THR A 154 13.44 10.25 -1.15
C THR A 154 13.71 8.76 -1.43
N TYR A 155 14.44 8.09 -0.55
CA TYR A 155 14.90 6.73 -0.72
C TYR A 155 14.49 5.87 0.49
N ASN A 156 13.19 5.67 0.68
CA ASN A 156 12.67 4.80 1.74
C ASN A 156 12.40 3.41 1.17
N ASN A 157 13.17 2.43 1.60
CA ASN A 157 13.17 1.08 1.05
C ASN A 157 12.30 0.13 1.87
N LYS A 158 11.41 -0.63 1.24
CA LYS A 158 10.66 -1.69 1.96
C LYS A 158 11.57 -2.82 2.45
N ALA A 159 11.17 -3.53 3.50
CA ALA A 159 11.92 -4.66 4.05
C ALA A 159 11.36 -6.04 3.63
N GLY A 160 10.10 -6.10 3.19
CA GLY A 160 9.40 -7.33 2.84
C GLY A 160 8.48 -7.19 1.62
N LEU A 161 7.85 -8.30 1.22
CA LEU A 161 7.03 -8.36 0.01
C LEU A 161 5.78 -7.50 0.06
N ASN A 162 5.04 -7.58 1.18
CA ASN A 162 3.69 -7.04 1.37
C ASN A 162 3.51 -6.47 2.79
N SER A 163 2.28 -6.15 3.18
CA SER A 163 1.96 -5.43 4.42
C SER A 163 2.42 -6.13 5.70
N ILE A 164 2.26 -7.45 5.79
CA ILE A 164 2.65 -8.22 6.99
C ILE A 164 4.14 -8.06 7.34
N PRO A 165 5.13 -8.46 6.50
CA PRO A 165 6.53 -8.36 6.85
C PRO A 165 7.00 -6.93 7.08
N ASN A 166 6.51 -5.96 6.31
CA ASN A 166 6.85 -4.55 6.51
C ASN A 166 6.25 -3.99 7.81
N GLY A 167 5.00 -4.32 8.12
CA GLY A 167 4.33 -3.95 9.36
C GLY A 167 5.00 -4.52 10.61
N PHE A 168 5.44 -5.78 10.58
CA PHE A 168 6.18 -6.39 11.69
C PHE A 168 7.58 -5.79 11.88
N VAL A 169 8.25 -5.36 10.81
CA VAL A 169 9.49 -4.57 10.95
C VAL A 169 9.18 -3.21 11.56
N LEU A 170 8.18 -2.49 11.04
CA LEU A 170 7.81 -1.17 11.52
C LEU A 170 7.36 -1.18 12.98
N TYR A 171 6.57 -2.16 13.40
CA TYR A 171 5.99 -2.19 14.74
C TYR A 171 6.80 -2.98 15.76
N MET A 172 7.62 -3.94 15.34
CA MET A 172 8.33 -4.84 16.27
C MET A 172 9.81 -4.98 15.99
N ASP A 173 10.39 -4.31 14.98
CA ASP A 173 11.79 -4.50 14.60
C ASP A 173 12.09 -5.96 14.28
N LYS A 174 11.15 -6.71 13.70
CA LYS A 174 11.34 -8.14 13.34
C LYS A 174 10.83 -8.40 11.93
N LEU A 175 11.70 -8.97 11.09
CA LEU A 175 11.30 -9.48 9.79
C LEU A 175 10.67 -10.86 9.97
N VAL A 176 9.41 -11.00 9.55
CA VAL A 176 8.66 -12.27 9.59
C VAL A 176 8.57 -12.97 8.24
N GLU A 177 9.04 -12.32 7.18
CA GLU A 177 9.36 -12.99 5.93
C GLU A 177 10.66 -13.74 6.12
N ALA A 178 10.67 -15.04 5.81
CA ALA A 178 11.90 -15.82 5.84
C ALA A 178 12.90 -15.20 4.86
N ALA A 179 13.86 -14.46 5.38
CA ALA A 179 14.89 -13.84 4.58
C ALA A 179 15.80 -14.94 4.07
N LYS A 180 15.56 -15.36 2.84
CA LYS A 180 16.43 -16.31 2.17
C LYS A 180 17.82 -15.70 2.06
N ALA A 181 18.85 -16.53 2.19
CA ALA A 181 20.24 -16.08 2.11
C ALA A 181 20.45 -15.14 0.90
N ASP A 182 21.14 -14.02 1.08
CA ASP A 182 21.52 -13.21 -0.06
C ASP A 182 22.39 -14.06 -1.02
N PRO A 183 22.63 -13.60 -2.25
CA PRO A 183 23.43 -14.34 -3.20
C PRO A 183 24.89 -14.55 -2.76
N LEU A 184 25.37 -13.85 -1.73
CA LEU A 184 26.68 -14.04 -1.11
C LEU A 184 26.63 -15.00 0.09
N GLY A 185 25.47 -15.62 0.35
CA GLY A 185 25.26 -16.59 1.42
C GLY A 185 24.88 -15.99 2.78
N LYS A 186 24.75 -14.65 2.91
CA LYS A 186 24.38 -14.00 4.18
C LYS A 186 22.91 -14.27 4.47
N LYS A 187 22.63 -14.90 5.61
CA LYS A 187 21.25 -15.03 6.11
C LYS A 187 20.92 -13.81 6.95
N LEU A 188 19.84 -13.12 6.62
CA LEU A 188 19.32 -12.06 7.47
C LEU A 188 18.51 -12.68 8.60
N PRO A 189 18.52 -12.07 9.81
CA PRO A 189 17.70 -12.55 10.91
C PRO A 189 16.22 -12.38 10.55
N SER A 190 15.47 -13.49 10.57
CA SER A 190 14.02 -13.50 10.41
C SER A 190 13.38 -14.42 11.44
N GLY A 191 12.26 -14.00 12.03
CA GLY A 191 11.49 -14.76 13.02
C GLY A 191 10.22 -15.37 12.43
N LYS A 192 9.59 -16.28 13.18
CA LYS A 192 8.26 -16.78 12.82
C LYS A 192 7.21 -15.87 13.46
N MET A 193 6.28 -15.37 12.64
CA MET A 193 5.20 -14.49 13.09
C MET A 193 4.45 -15.05 14.32
N ARG A 194 4.14 -16.35 14.33
CA ARG A 194 3.44 -17.04 15.44
C ARG A 194 4.17 -17.04 16.78
N GLU A 195 5.48 -16.77 16.78
CA GLU A 195 6.33 -16.73 17.98
C GLU A 195 6.47 -15.30 18.54
N LEU A 196 6.02 -14.29 17.79
CA LEU A 196 6.04 -12.90 18.21
C LEU A 196 4.78 -12.57 18.99
N ASN A 197 4.93 -12.26 20.27
CA ASN A 197 3.86 -11.85 21.16
C ASN A 197 3.98 -10.35 21.48
N PRO A 198 3.18 -9.47 20.85
CA PRO A 198 3.28 -8.03 21.08
C PRO A 198 2.79 -7.59 22.46
N CYS A 199 2.04 -8.41 23.19
CA CYS A 199 1.60 -8.14 24.56
C CYS A 199 2.57 -8.68 25.64
N GLY A 200 3.69 -9.29 25.24
CA GLY A 200 4.74 -9.77 26.14
C GLY A 200 5.47 -8.65 26.86
N ARG A 201 5.85 -8.84 28.14
CA ARG A 201 6.63 -7.84 28.89
C ARG A 201 7.95 -7.46 28.20
N ASN A 202 8.63 -8.43 27.60
CA ASN A 202 9.91 -8.22 26.90
C ASN A 202 9.74 -8.04 25.38
N THR A 203 8.55 -7.63 24.93
CA THR A 203 8.27 -7.40 23.52
C THR A 203 9.03 -6.17 22.98
N SER A 204 9.33 -6.20 21.68
CA SER A 204 9.78 -5.05 20.90
C SER A 204 8.63 -4.27 20.27
N TYR A 205 7.37 -4.56 20.62
CA TYR A 205 6.22 -3.84 20.07
C TYR A 205 6.25 -2.35 20.42
N LEU A 206 6.22 -1.47 19.41
CA LEU A 206 6.35 -0.03 19.57
C LEU A 206 5.36 0.58 20.56
N ALA A 207 4.10 0.13 20.53
CA ALA A 207 3.07 0.66 21.41
C ALA A 207 3.43 0.46 22.88
N ARG A 208 4.21 -0.57 23.25
CA ARG A 208 4.70 -0.75 24.61
C ARG A 208 5.52 0.44 25.08
N PHE A 209 6.49 0.89 24.28
CA PHE A 209 7.39 1.97 24.69
C PHE A 209 6.62 3.27 24.91
N PHE A 210 5.65 3.58 24.04
CA PHE A 210 4.78 4.74 24.23
C PHE A 210 3.88 4.58 25.45
N LYS A 211 3.22 3.43 25.60
CA LYS A 211 2.32 3.16 26.72
C LYS A 211 3.02 3.22 28.07
N GLU A 212 4.21 2.61 28.17
CA GLU A 212 5.04 2.67 29.37
C GLU A 212 5.46 4.12 29.65
N ASN A 213 5.83 4.91 28.63
CA ASN A 213 6.18 6.32 28.79
C ASN A 213 4.97 7.28 28.95
N GLY A 214 3.81 6.77 29.34
CA GLY A 214 2.65 7.56 29.76
C GLY A 214 1.76 8.07 28.63
N TYR A 215 1.95 7.60 27.40
CA TYR A 215 1.10 7.98 26.27
C TYR A 215 -0.23 7.22 26.30
N ARG A 216 -1.30 7.91 25.88
CA ARG A 216 -2.54 7.27 25.44
C ARG A 216 -2.35 6.70 24.04
N THR A 217 -2.70 5.44 23.81
CA THR A 217 -2.39 4.76 22.55
C THR A 217 -3.64 4.40 21.73
N LEU A 218 -3.62 4.66 20.43
CA LEU A 218 -4.68 4.33 19.47
C LEU A 218 -4.16 3.43 18.35
N LEU A 219 -4.88 2.36 18.03
CA LEU A 219 -4.73 1.59 16.79
C LEU A 219 -5.99 1.76 15.92
N ASN A 220 -5.84 2.49 14.82
CA ASN A 220 -6.90 2.89 13.91
C ASN A 220 -6.70 2.25 12.52
N GLU A 221 -7.09 0.98 12.38
CA GLU A 221 -6.91 0.21 11.14
C GLU A 221 -8.26 -0.18 10.54
N ASP A 222 -8.38 -0.16 9.23
CA ASP A 222 -9.55 -0.66 8.49
C ASP A 222 -9.38 -2.11 8.03
N TRP A 223 -8.16 -2.64 8.05
CA TRP A 223 -7.81 -4.05 7.85
C TRP A 223 -6.58 -4.39 8.68
N SER A 224 -6.69 -5.39 9.56
CA SER A 224 -5.60 -5.68 10.50
C SER A 224 -4.49 -6.52 9.88
N ILE A 225 -3.24 -6.15 10.17
CA ILE A 225 -2.06 -7.04 10.07
C ILE A 225 -2.07 -8.19 11.09
N GLU A 226 -3.12 -8.26 11.95
CA GLU A 226 -3.31 -9.27 12.99
C GLU A 226 -2.18 -9.28 14.02
N ILE A 227 -1.57 -8.12 14.30
CA ILE A 227 -0.38 -8.05 15.17
C ILE A 227 -0.68 -8.64 16.56
N HIS A 228 -1.87 -8.35 17.11
CA HIS A 228 -2.33 -8.82 18.41
C HIS A 228 -2.78 -10.29 18.46
N LYS A 229 -2.67 -11.05 17.36
CA LYS A 229 -3.12 -12.45 17.26
C LYS A 229 -2.48 -13.39 18.27
N ASN A 230 -1.22 -13.15 18.62
CA ASN A 230 -0.49 -14.02 19.54
C ASN A 230 -0.46 -13.49 20.99
N CYS A 231 -1.27 -12.47 21.30
CA CYS A 231 -1.45 -12.03 22.69
C CYS A 231 -2.17 -13.11 23.49
N LYS A 232 -1.64 -13.45 24.66
CA LYS A 232 -2.23 -14.47 25.54
C LYS A 232 -3.35 -13.87 26.39
N ALA A 233 -4.37 -14.67 26.70
CA ALA A 233 -5.59 -14.22 27.37
C ALA A 233 -5.37 -13.53 28.73
N GLN A 234 -4.29 -13.84 29.45
CA GLN A 234 -3.92 -13.22 30.73
C GLN A 234 -3.15 -11.90 30.60
N GLN A 235 -2.76 -11.51 29.40
CA GLN A 235 -1.98 -10.29 29.15
C GLN A 235 -2.90 -9.11 28.85
N GLU A 236 -2.37 -7.90 28.99
CA GLU A 236 -3.04 -6.67 28.59
C GLU A 236 -2.44 -6.13 27.29
N SER A 237 -3.22 -5.38 26.54
CA SER A 237 -2.74 -4.67 25.36
C SER A 237 -2.00 -3.39 25.74
N TYR A 238 -1.05 -3.01 24.88
CA TYR A 238 -0.39 -1.70 24.94
C TYR A 238 -1.13 -0.63 24.12
N ILE A 239 -2.25 -0.99 23.50
CA ILE A 239 -3.21 -0.11 22.84
C ILE A 239 -4.41 0.12 23.75
N ASP A 240 -4.78 1.38 23.99
CA ASP A 240 -5.96 1.75 24.78
C ASP A 240 -7.25 1.74 23.97
N GLU A 241 -7.18 2.24 22.73
CA GLU A 241 -8.32 2.41 21.84
C GLU A 241 -8.08 1.71 20.51
N PHE A 242 -9.11 1.03 20.01
CA PHE A 242 -9.09 0.36 18.71
C PHE A 242 -10.18 0.94 17.82
N PHE A 243 -9.98 0.98 16.50
CA PHE A 243 -11.07 1.28 15.55
C PHE A 243 -11.37 0.11 14.60
N ASN A 244 -10.47 -0.88 14.51
CA ASN A 244 -10.65 -2.04 13.64
C ASN A 244 -11.91 -2.87 14.00
N SER A 245 -12.38 -2.81 15.24
CA SER A 245 -13.63 -3.46 15.67
C SER A 245 -14.84 -2.95 14.88
N TYR A 246 -14.89 -1.67 14.53
CA TYR A 246 -15.94 -1.07 13.71
C TYR A 246 -15.95 -1.70 12.31
N PHE A 247 -14.83 -1.65 11.61
CA PHE A 247 -14.72 -2.17 10.25
C PHE A 247 -14.94 -3.67 10.19
N ASN A 248 -14.33 -4.43 11.09
CA ASN A 248 -14.55 -5.88 11.16
C ASN A 248 -16.04 -6.22 11.31
N HIS A 249 -16.81 -5.38 12.01
CA HIS A 249 -18.22 -5.67 12.32
C HIS A 249 -19.09 -5.29 11.14
N LYS A 250 -18.78 -4.13 10.56
CA LYS A 250 -19.34 -3.67 9.29
C LYS A 250 -19.19 -4.72 8.20
N CYS A 251 -18.04 -5.41 8.13
CA CYS A 251 -17.79 -6.48 7.16
C CYS A 251 -18.59 -7.76 7.46
N GLN A 252 -18.86 -8.07 8.74
CA GLN A 252 -19.70 -9.21 9.12
C GLN A 252 -21.18 -8.97 8.82
N ILE A 253 -21.67 -7.75 9.08
CA ILE A 253 -23.04 -7.36 8.77
C ILE A 253 -23.26 -7.33 7.26
N TRP A 254 -22.30 -6.74 6.52
CA TRP A 254 -22.44 -6.47 5.09
C TRP A 254 -21.30 -7.07 4.25
N PRO A 255 -21.19 -8.39 4.14
CA PRO A 255 -20.11 -9.05 3.41
C PRO A 255 -20.10 -8.72 1.90
N HIS A 256 -21.27 -8.48 1.31
CA HIS A 256 -21.38 -8.14 -0.12
C HIS A 256 -20.88 -6.72 -0.46
N PHE A 257 -20.87 -5.79 0.51
CA PHE A 257 -20.27 -4.47 0.35
C PHE A 257 -18.78 -4.46 0.73
N PHE A 258 -18.35 -5.48 1.46
CA PHE A 258 -16.94 -5.67 1.78
C PHE A 258 -16.14 -6.13 0.56
N ALA A 259 -16.57 -7.19 -0.11
CA ALA A 259 -15.95 -7.70 -1.32
C ALA A 259 -17.00 -7.77 -2.44
N THR A 260 -16.85 -6.91 -3.45
CA THR A 260 -17.84 -6.84 -4.53
C THR A 260 -17.72 -8.09 -5.42
N GLU A 261 -18.85 -8.70 -5.77
CA GLU A 261 -18.91 -9.78 -6.77
C GLU A 261 -18.75 -9.24 -8.21
N ARG A 262 -18.79 -7.91 -8.36
CA ARG A 262 -18.53 -7.23 -9.63
C ARG A 262 -17.03 -7.27 -9.94
N LEU A 263 -16.69 -7.39 -11.22
CA LEU A 263 -15.31 -7.17 -11.67
C LEU A 263 -14.94 -5.71 -11.40
N GLY A 264 -13.95 -5.50 -10.53
CA GLY A 264 -13.36 -4.20 -10.24
C GLY A 264 -12.49 -3.67 -11.38
N PRO A 265 -11.83 -2.51 -11.16
CA PRO A 265 -10.88 -1.96 -12.13
C PRO A 265 -9.86 -3.00 -12.62
N GLY A 266 -9.70 -3.11 -13.94
CA GLY A 266 -8.82 -4.10 -14.55
C GLY A 266 -9.34 -5.55 -14.50
N GLY A 267 -10.65 -5.78 -14.32
CA GLY A 267 -11.23 -7.13 -14.39
C GLY A 267 -11.02 -7.97 -13.13
N ARG A 268 -10.77 -7.34 -11.98
CA ARG A 268 -10.49 -8.05 -10.72
C ARG A 268 -11.76 -8.56 -10.05
N SER A 269 -11.87 -9.87 -9.85
CA SER A 269 -12.87 -10.45 -8.93
C SER A 269 -12.57 -10.05 -7.48
N HIS A 270 -13.60 -9.86 -6.65
CA HIS A 270 -13.49 -9.57 -5.21
C HIS A 270 -12.78 -8.25 -4.89
N PHE A 271 -13.03 -7.20 -5.67
CA PHE A 271 -12.51 -5.86 -5.40
C PHE A 271 -13.17 -5.27 -4.14
N HIS A 272 -12.33 -4.78 -3.20
CA HIS A 272 -12.77 -4.09 -1.99
C HIS A 272 -12.86 -2.59 -2.26
N SER A 273 -14.09 -2.10 -2.44
CA SER A 273 -14.33 -0.67 -2.62
C SER A 273 -14.00 0.11 -1.34
N ASN A 274 -13.29 1.23 -1.50
CA ASN A 274 -13.13 2.21 -0.41
C ASN A 274 -14.47 2.89 -0.05
N LEU A 275 -15.41 2.96 -1.01
CA LEU A 275 -16.77 3.46 -0.80
C LEU A 275 -17.68 2.33 -0.33
N TRP A 276 -18.29 2.51 0.85
CA TRP A 276 -19.46 1.76 1.28
C TRP A 276 -20.70 2.32 0.58
N GLU A 277 -21.01 1.75 -0.60
CA GLU A 277 -22.00 2.23 -1.56
C GLU A 277 -23.36 2.64 -0.94
N PRO A 278 -24.01 1.85 -0.05
CA PRO A 278 -25.35 2.18 0.41
C PRO A 278 -25.45 3.49 1.21
N HIS A 279 -24.39 3.81 1.94
CA HIS A 279 -24.30 4.98 2.81
C HIS A 279 -23.46 6.09 2.19
N CYS A 280 -22.82 5.83 1.05
CA CYS A 280 -21.81 6.70 0.46
C CYS A 280 -20.66 7.07 1.43
N HIS A 281 -20.29 6.16 2.34
CA HIS A 281 -19.22 6.39 3.31
C HIS A 281 -17.88 5.90 2.79
N GLU A 282 -16.87 6.76 2.83
CA GLU A 282 -15.51 6.35 2.51
C GLU A 282 -14.75 5.98 3.77
N ARG A 283 -14.09 4.82 3.76
CA ARG A 283 -13.46 4.23 4.96
C ARG A 283 -12.48 5.19 5.62
N HIS A 284 -11.63 5.85 4.82
CA HIS A 284 -10.64 6.79 5.32
C HIS A 284 -11.26 8.01 6.03
N LEU A 285 -12.45 8.49 5.63
CA LEU A 285 -13.12 9.60 6.30
C LEU A 285 -13.53 9.19 7.73
N GLN A 286 -14.04 7.98 7.90
CA GLN A 286 -14.40 7.45 9.22
C GLN A 286 -13.16 7.30 10.12
N GLN A 287 -12.03 6.84 9.56
CA GLN A 287 -10.75 6.79 10.27
C GLN A 287 -10.21 8.18 10.64
N PHE A 288 -10.35 9.17 9.75
CA PHE A 288 -9.98 10.56 10.04
C PHE A 288 -10.82 11.11 11.18
N ASP A 289 -12.14 10.94 11.13
CA ASP A 289 -13.04 11.43 12.17
C ASP A 289 -12.76 10.77 13.52
N TYR A 290 -12.48 9.46 13.55
CA TYR A 290 -12.14 8.77 14.79
C TYR A 290 -10.80 9.25 15.38
N LEU A 291 -9.80 9.50 14.52
CA LEU A 291 -8.53 10.09 14.94
C LEU A 291 -8.73 11.51 15.49
N GLU A 292 -9.54 12.35 14.84
CA GLU A 292 -9.84 13.71 15.30
C GLU A 292 -10.56 13.71 16.66
N GLN A 293 -11.51 12.78 16.86
CA GLN A 293 -12.20 12.56 18.14
C GLN A 293 -11.22 12.16 19.25
N PHE A 294 -10.31 11.23 18.95
CA PHE A 294 -9.29 10.78 19.90
C PHE A 294 -8.34 11.90 20.29
N MET A 295 -7.87 12.70 19.32
CA MET A 295 -7.02 13.87 19.57
C MET A 295 -7.72 14.89 20.48
N GLU A 296 -9.01 15.12 20.31
CA GLU A 296 -9.76 16.06 21.15
C GLU A 296 -10.04 15.50 22.55
N MET A 297 -10.44 14.23 22.64
CA MET A 297 -10.81 13.59 23.90
C MET A 297 -9.65 13.50 24.90
N TYR A 298 -8.44 13.28 24.36
CA TYR A 298 -7.22 13.08 25.14
C TYR A 298 -6.21 14.23 24.98
N LYS A 299 -6.66 15.44 24.62
CA LYS A 299 -5.79 16.61 24.39
C LYS A 299 -4.91 17.03 25.57
N ASP A 300 -5.30 16.64 26.79
CA ASP A 300 -4.56 16.91 28.03
C ASP A 300 -3.58 15.76 28.41
N GLU A 301 -3.45 14.75 27.56
CA GLU A 301 -2.51 13.63 27.71
C GLU A 301 -1.57 13.59 26.49
N PRO A 302 -0.31 13.13 26.64
CA PRO A 302 0.50 12.81 25.47
C PRO A 302 -0.14 11.62 24.75
N ILE A 303 -0.31 11.70 23.44
CA ILE A 303 -0.97 10.66 22.65
C ILE A 303 -0.05 10.06 21.58
N ALA A 304 -0.19 8.75 21.35
CA ALA A 304 0.53 8.01 20.32
C ALA A 304 -0.47 7.22 19.46
N THR A 305 -0.62 7.62 18.21
CA THR A 305 -1.63 7.06 17.31
C THR A 305 -0.99 6.32 16.14
N PHE A 306 -1.51 5.15 15.82
CA PHE A 306 -1.11 4.33 14.69
C PHE A 306 -2.34 4.10 13.82
N SER A 307 -2.45 4.84 12.72
CA SER A 307 -3.55 4.72 11.76
C SER A 307 -3.06 4.04 10.48
N TRP A 308 -3.69 2.95 10.09
CA TRP A 308 -3.38 2.22 8.85
C TRP A 308 -4.59 2.25 7.93
N LEU A 309 -4.47 2.98 6.82
CA LEU A 309 -5.49 3.12 5.78
C LEU A 309 -5.18 2.10 4.69
N THR A 310 -5.73 0.90 4.82
CA THR A 310 -5.40 -0.25 3.99
C THR A 310 -6.23 -0.26 2.71
N TYR A 311 -7.55 -0.19 2.84
CA TYR A 311 -8.44 -0.33 1.68
C TYR A 311 -8.41 0.88 0.74
N LEU A 312 -7.78 1.98 1.15
CA LEU A 312 -7.70 3.20 0.35
C LEU A 312 -7.09 2.96 -1.03
N VAL A 313 -6.03 2.14 -1.13
CA VAL A 313 -5.26 1.93 -2.36
C VAL A 313 -4.87 0.46 -2.57
N HIS A 314 -5.12 -0.43 -1.60
CA HIS A 314 -4.64 -1.82 -1.63
C HIS A 314 -4.99 -2.52 -2.95
N ASP A 315 -6.23 -2.45 -3.41
CA ASP A 315 -6.67 -3.18 -4.61
C ASP A 315 -6.45 -2.40 -5.92
N TRP A 316 -6.54 -1.06 -5.89
CA TRP A 316 -6.41 -0.21 -7.08
C TRP A 316 -5.62 1.09 -6.81
N ARG A 317 -4.45 1.28 -7.46
CA ARG A 317 -3.64 2.50 -7.36
C ARG A 317 -4.39 3.76 -7.79
N GLY A 318 -5.29 3.64 -8.77
CA GLY A 318 -6.00 4.80 -9.29
C GLY A 318 -6.96 5.43 -8.27
N ASP A 319 -7.32 4.73 -7.20
CA ASP A 319 -8.21 5.26 -6.16
C ASP A 319 -7.61 6.50 -5.48
N LEU A 320 -6.28 6.54 -5.29
CA LEU A 320 -5.61 7.65 -4.61
C LEU A 320 -5.84 9.01 -5.31
N PHE A 321 -5.97 9.03 -6.64
CA PHE A 321 -6.23 10.27 -7.40
C PHE A 321 -7.59 10.91 -7.05
N GLY A 322 -8.51 10.16 -6.45
CA GLY A 322 -9.81 10.66 -6.02
C GLY A 322 -9.80 11.39 -4.68
N TYR A 323 -8.69 11.38 -3.93
CA TYR A 323 -8.67 11.70 -2.50
C TYR A 323 -7.78 12.88 -2.08
N ASP A 324 -7.14 13.58 -3.02
CA ASP A 324 -6.27 14.72 -2.70
C ASP A 324 -6.99 15.81 -1.88
N LEU A 325 -8.24 16.11 -2.22
CA LEU A 325 -8.99 17.13 -1.50
C LEU A 325 -9.39 16.69 -0.07
N ASP A 326 -9.68 15.41 0.13
CA ASP A 326 -10.10 14.88 1.43
C ASP A 326 -8.93 14.92 2.42
N PHE A 327 -7.73 14.54 1.98
CA PHE A 327 -6.51 14.64 2.79
C PHE A 327 -6.10 16.09 3.04
N LEU A 328 -6.15 16.97 2.04
CA LEU A 328 -5.87 18.40 2.24
C LEU A 328 -6.76 18.98 3.34
N GLN A 329 -8.08 18.78 3.22
CA GLN A 329 -9.04 19.28 4.20
C GLN A 329 -8.84 18.64 5.58
N PHE A 330 -8.45 17.36 5.65
CA PHE A 330 -8.10 16.72 6.90
C PHE A 330 -6.90 17.39 7.57
N PHE A 331 -5.80 17.57 6.84
CA PHE A 331 -4.60 18.21 7.38
C PHE A 331 -4.84 19.67 7.79
N GLU A 332 -5.62 20.44 7.01
CA GLU A 332 -6.04 21.79 7.38
C GLU A 332 -6.79 21.83 8.72
N ARG A 333 -7.70 20.87 8.95
CA ARG A 333 -8.47 20.79 10.21
C ARG A 333 -7.60 20.42 11.41
N ILE A 334 -6.67 19.48 11.26
CA ILE A 334 -5.86 19.01 12.39
C ILE A 334 -4.63 19.87 12.65
N THR A 335 -4.22 20.74 11.73
CA THR A 335 -3.04 21.61 11.86
C THR A 335 -2.93 22.34 13.20
N PRO A 336 -3.99 22.96 13.75
CA PRO A 336 -3.93 23.60 15.07
C PRO A 336 -3.55 22.65 16.22
N LYS A 337 -3.78 21.35 16.04
CA LYS A 337 -3.47 20.29 17.02
C LYS A 337 -2.07 19.69 16.85
N LEU A 338 -1.33 20.05 15.81
CA LEU A 338 -0.02 19.46 15.46
C LEU A 338 1.20 20.26 15.95
N SER A 339 1.01 21.42 16.59
CA SER A 339 2.11 22.33 16.96
C SER A 339 3.21 21.67 17.80
N ASN A 340 2.81 20.78 18.72
CA ASN A 340 3.69 19.97 19.55
C ASN A 340 3.52 18.48 19.22
N SER A 341 3.68 18.09 17.95
CA SER A 341 3.47 16.71 17.51
C SER A 341 4.50 16.27 16.46
N HIS A 342 4.96 15.03 16.59
CA HIS A 342 5.60 14.28 15.52
C HIS A 342 4.49 13.65 14.66
N PHE A 343 4.40 14.02 13.39
CA PHE A 343 3.48 13.37 12.44
C PHE A 343 4.28 12.71 11.32
N ILE A 344 4.14 11.39 11.16
CA ILE A 344 4.77 10.60 10.11
C ILE A 344 3.67 10.09 9.19
N LEU A 345 3.72 10.49 7.91
CA LEU A 345 2.93 9.92 6.84
C LEU A 345 3.83 8.95 6.05
N LEU A 346 3.51 7.66 6.03
CA LEU A 346 4.33 6.67 5.34
C LEU A 346 3.50 5.61 4.61
N ALA A 347 4.18 4.72 3.88
CA ALA A 347 3.62 3.49 3.36
C ALA A 347 4.50 2.30 3.76
N ASP A 348 3.91 1.12 3.81
CA ASP A 348 4.56 -0.16 4.08
C ASP A 348 5.30 -0.71 2.85
N HIS A 349 4.70 -0.56 1.67
CA HIS A 349 5.26 -0.88 0.36
C HIS A 349 4.60 -0.03 -0.73
N GLY A 350 5.15 -0.04 -1.95
CA GLY A 350 4.50 0.57 -3.12
C GLY A 350 3.51 -0.38 -3.80
N ASN A 351 2.96 0.01 -4.96
CA ASN A 351 1.96 -0.84 -5.59
C ASN A 351 2.58 -2.10 -6.19
N ARG A 352 2.12 -3.26 -5.70
CA ARG A 352 2.60 -4.58 -6.10
C ARG A 352 1.62 -5.30 -7.04
N LEU A 353 0.42 -4.80 -7.24
CA LEU A 353 -0.69 -5.61 -7.74
C LEU A 353 -0.81 -5.62 -9.28
N TYR A 354 -0.01 -4.86 -10.02
CA TYR A 354 -0.14 -4.78 -11.48
C TYR A 354 0.81 -5.68 -12.26
N GLU A 355 0.35 -6.04 -13.48
CA GLU A 355 0.95 -7.01 -14.40
C GLU A 355 2.32 -6.60 -14.95
N GLU A 356 2.79 -5.40 -14.65
CA GLU A 356 3.93 -4.78 -15.33
C GLU A 356 5.22 -4.75 -14.48
N ARG A 357 5.29 -5.53 -13.38
CA ARG A 357 6.47 -5.60 -12.47
C ARG A 357 7.82 -5.91 -13.14
N THR A 358 7.83 -6.42 -14.35
CA THR A 358 9.05 -6.62 -15.14
C THR A 358 9.64 -5.32 -15.66
N PHE A 359 8.90 -4.21 -15.59
CA PHE A 359 9.46 -2.89 -15.86
C PHE A 359 10.19 -2.34 -14.63
N ARG A 360 11.34 -1.73 -14.90
CA ARG A 360 12.19 -1.12 -13.87
C ARG A 360 11.45 -0.10 -13.01
N LEU A 361 10.56 0.68 -13.61
CA LEU A 361 9.84 1.75 -12.92
C LEU A 361 8.85 1.21 -11.88
N ASP A 362 8.05 0.20 -12.23
CA ASP A 362 7.09 -0.41 -11.31
C ASP A 362 7.78 -0.98 -10.07
N ARG A 363 8.99 -1.52 -10.23
CA ARG A 363 9.79 -2.03 -9.10
C ARG A 363 10.35 -0.94 -8.23
N LEU A 364 10.78 0.16 -8.83
CA LEU A 364 11.20 1.32 -8.06
C LEU A 364 10.03 1.88 -7.27
N GLU A 365 8.81 1.89 -7.84
CA GLU A 365 7.62 2.28 -7.10
C GLU A 365 7.30 1.26 -5.98
N ASP A 366 7.26 -0.04 -6.28
CA ASP A 366 7.02 -1.11 -5.30
C ASP A 366 8.02 -1.04 -4.13
N ASN A 367 9.31 -0.84 -4.41
CA ASN A 367 10.37 -0.83 -3.41
C ASN A 367 10.59 0.52 -2.73
N ASN A 368 9.99 1.63 -3.20
CA ASN A 368 10.15 2.99 -2.64
C ASN A 368 8.82 3.54 -2.07
N PRO A 369 8.28 2.94 -0.98
CA PRO A 369 7.11 3.47 -0.28
C PRO A 369 7.32 4.91 0.22
N LEU A 370 6.22 5.66 0.27
CA LEU A 370 6.17 7.01 0.84
C LEU A 370 6.77 7.04 2.26
N LEU A 371 7.54 8.09 2.57
CA LEU A 371 7.88 8.48 3.94
C LEU A 371 8.04 10.01 3.98
N LEU A 372 7.21 10.65 4.78
CA LEU A 372 7.16 12.08 5.01
C LEU A 372 7.02 12.33 6.51
N TYR A 373 7.79 13.27 7.03
CA TYR A 373 7.81 13.61 8.45
C TYR A 373 7.55 15.10 8.69
N ILE A 374 6.69 15.38 9.65
CA ILE A 374 6.36 16.72 10.14
C ILE A 374 6.84 16.77 11.60
N PRO A 375 7.85 17.59 11.90
CA PRO A 375 8.35 17.73 13.26
C PRO A 375 7.49 18.68 14.10
N PRO A 376 7.55 18.57 15.45
CA PRO A 376 7.06 19.62 16.35
C PRO A 376 7.67 20.99 16.00
N GLN A 377 6.87 22.04 16.09
CA GLN A 377 7.28 23.39 15.67
C GLN A 377 8.46 23.93 16.48
N ASN A 378 8.59 23.56 17.75
CA ASN A 378 9.72 23.95 18.59
C ASN A 378 11.05 23.37 18.09
N LEU A 379 11.07 22.16 17.53
CA LEU A 379 12.29 21.54 17.00
C LEU A 379 12.81 22.23 15.74
N LEU A 380 11.96 22.95 15.00
CA LEU A 380 12.39 23.73 13.84
C LEU A 380 13.28 24.93 14.20
N LYS A 381 13.37 25.28 15.49
CA LYS A 381 14.31 26.29 16.00
C LYS A 381 15.72 25.73 16.20
N ASN A 382 15.86 24.40 16.22
CA ASN A 382 17.14 23.72 16.35
C ASN A 382 17.77 23.55 14.95
N GLU A 383 18.84 24.29 14.65
CA GLU A 383 19.53 24.18 13.36
C GLU A 383 20.18 22.80 13.15
N GLU A 384 20.67 22.19 14.23
CA GLU A 384 21.30 20.88 14.18
C GLU A 384 20.29 19.81 13.76
N PHE A 385 19.10 19.83 14.37
CA PHE A 385 17.97 18.98 13.98
C PHE A 385 17.58 19.15 12.52
N LYS A 386 17.41 20.40 12.05
CA LYS A 386 17.05 20.69 10.65
C LYS A 386 18.11 20.18 9.68
N ASN A 387 19.39 20.39 9.99
CA ASN A 387 20.51 19.92 9.18
C ASN A 387 20.56 18.39 9.15
N ARG A 388 20.37 17.71 10.29
CA ARG A 388 20.28 16.24 10.34
C ARG A 388 19.16 15.71 9.46
N LEU A 389 17.96 16.28 9.55
CA LEU A 389 16.83 15.85 8.71
C LEU A 389 17.06 16.13 7.22
N ASN A 390 17.62 17.28 6.87
CA ASN A 390 17.94 17.61 5.48
C ASN A 390 18.93 16.62 4.86
N GLU A 391 19.93 16.19 5.64
CA GLU A 391 20.90 15.19 5.20
C GLU A 391 20.30 13.78 5.15
N ASN A 392 19.64 13.34 6.23
CA ASN A 392 19.15 11.97 6.36
C ASN A 392 17.96 11.67 5.45
N SER A 393 17.11 12.67 5.14
CA SER A 393 15.99 12.52 4.19
C SER A 393 16.43 12.22 2.76
N ARG A 394 17.71 12.46 2.43
CA ARG A 394 18.30 12.18 1.12
C ARG A 394 19.11 10.89 1.09
N GLN A 395 19.17 10.16 2.21
CA GLN A 395 19.84 8.88 2.30
C GLN A 395 18.85 7.73 2.18
N LEU A 396 19.37 6.54 1.83
CA LEU A 396 18.59 5.31 1.86
C LEU A 396 18.16 5.05 3.31
N VAL A 397 16.86 4.94 3.58
CA VAL A 397 16.25 4.56 4.88
C VAL A 397 15.35 3.34 4.71
N THR A 398 14.98 2.70 5.81
CA THR A 398 14.15 1.48 5.83
C THR A 398 13.11 1.55 6.96
N PRO A 399 12.12 0.66 6.99
CA PRO A 399 11.22 0.49 8.13
C PRO A 399 11.95 0.26 9.47
N TYR A 400 13.15 -0.33 9.46
CA TYR A 400 13.98 -0.48 10.66
C TYR A 400 14.44 0.87 11.22
N ASP A 401 14.83 1.80 10.35
CA ASP A 401 15.23 3.14 10.74
C ASP A 401 14.03 3.94 11.28
N THR A 402 12.84 3.73 10.68
CA THR A 402 11.60 4.34 11.19
C THR A 402 11.21 3.77 12.55
N TYR A 403 11.28 2.46 12.75
CA TYR A 403 11.10 1.84 14.07
C TYR A 403 12.08 2.45 15.09
N ALA A 404 13.36 2.54 14.73
CA ALA A 404 14.41 3.11 15.57
C ALA A 404 14.09 4.56 15.95
N THR A 405 13.62 5.39 15.00
CA THR A 405 13.18 6.76 15.28
C THR A 405 11.96 6.81 16.19
N LEU A 406 10.94 5.98 15.96
CA LEU A 406 9.75 5.96 16.81
C LEU A 406 10.10 5.55 18.25
N LYS A 407 11.02 4.60 18.43
CA LYS A 407 11.52 4.22 19.74
C LYS A 407 12.39 5.31 20.39
N ASP A 408 13.24 6.02 19.63
CA ASP A 408 13.99 7.20 20.08
C ASP A 408 13.04 8.29 20.59
N ILE A 409 11.95 8.57 19.86
CA ILE A 409 10.89 9.50 20.29
C ILE A 409 10.20 9.01 21.57
N ALA A 410 9.83 7.72 21.65
CA ALA A 410 9.14 7.17 22.81
C ALA A 410 9.96 7.34 24.10
N LEU A 411 11.27 7.07 24.01
CA LEU A 411 12.18 7.06 25.16
C LEU A 411 12.76 8.43 25.48
N HIS A 412 13.05 9.25 24.47
CA HIS A 412 13.85 10.48 24.60
C HIS A 412 13.15 11.73 24.09
N GLY A 413 11.97 11.62 23.45
CA GLY A 413 11.28 12.75 22.83
C GLY A 413 10.94 13.90 23.78
N HIS A 414 10.80 13.61 25.08
CA HIS A 414 10.59 14.62 26.12
C HIS A 414 11.80 15.54 26.36
N LEU A 415 12.99 15.14 25.90
CA LEU A 415 14.23 15.92 25.97
C LEU A 415 14.48 16.73 24.69
N PHE A 416 13.73 16.46 23.61
CA PHE A 416 13.94 17.10 22.33
C PHE A 416 13.44 18.55 22.40
N ASP A 417 14.36 19.50 22.31
CA ASP A 417 14.10 20.93 22.31
C ASP A 417 15.01 21.68 21.32
N ASP A 418 15.02 23.01 21.40
CA ASP A 418 15.81 23.87 20.55
C ASP A 418 17.33 23.83 20.81
N LYS A 419 17.75 23.17 21.91
CA LYS A 419 19.15 23.06 22.37
C LYS A 419 19.67 21.64 22.42
N TYR A 420 18.79 20.65 22.24
CA TYR A 420 19.14 19.24 22.28
C TYR A 420 20.15 18.88 21.18
N ASN A 421 21.17 18.10 21.55
CA ASN A 421 22.23 17.66 20.63
C ASN A 421 21.78 16.43 19.83
N PHE A 422 21.47 16.65 18.55
CA PHE A 422 21.03 15.62 17.60
C PHE A 422 22.18 14.95 16.84
N SER A 423 23.43 15.43 17.00
CA SER A 423 24.66 14.93 16.38
C SER A 423 25.30 13.81 17.19
N SER A 424 24.84 13.62 18.43
CA SER A 424 25.21 12.45 19.22
C SER A 424 24.53 11.20 18.66
N PRO A 425 25.22 10.05 18.61
CA PRO A 425 24.58 8.79 18.25
C PRO A 425 23.45 8.47 19.25
N PRO A 426 22.42 7.71 18.82
CA PRO A 426 21.38 7.29 19.74
C PRO A 426 21.96 6.46 20.90
N PRO A 427 21.36 6.49 22.10
CA PRO A 427 21.72 5.58 23.17
C PRO A 427 21.64 4.11 22.73
N ALA A 428 22.39 3.23 23.40
CA ALA A 428 22.34 1.79 23.10
C ALA A 428 20.90 1.23 23.28
N GLY A 429 20.50 0.30 22.42
CA GLY A 429 19.20 -0.39 22.53
C GLY A 429 18.04 0.23 21.75
N ILE A 430 18.27 1.19 20.85
CA ILE A 430 17.23 1.78 19.99
C ILE A 430 16.76 0.84 18.86
N SER A 431 17.61 -0.03 18.33
CA SER A 431 17.21 -1.11 17.41
C SER A 431 18.14 -2.30 17.55
N ASP A 432 17.58 -3.50 17.36
CA ASP A 432 18.31 -4.77 17.36
C ASP A 432 18.74 -5.17 15.94
N ASN A 433 18.05 -4.71 14.89
CA ASN A 433 18.23 -5.15 13.50
C ASN A 433 18.83 -4.09 12.58
N THR A 434 19.84 -3.35 13.07
CA THR A 434 20.64 -2.35 12.33
C THR A 434 19.94 -1.04 11.95
N GLY A 435 18.66 -0.88 12.29
CA GLY A 435 17.96 0.39 12.16
C GLY A 435 18.64 1.51 12.94
N SER A 436 18.72 2.70 12.35
CA SER A 436 19.24 3.90 13.01
C SER A 436 18.17 4.99 12.99
N SER A 437 17.98 5.68 14.11
CA SER A 437 17.05 6.82 14.13
C SER A 437 17.53 7.87 13.14
N TRP A 438 16.68 8.23 12.16
CA TRP A 438 16.98 9.28 11.19
C TRP A 438 16.92 10.71 11.77
N LEU A 439 16.63 10.84 13.08
CA LEU A 439 16.87 12.08 13.85
C LEU A 439 18.33 12.25 14.26
N ARG A 440 19.17 11.21 14.09
CA ARG A 440 20.56 11.12 14.54
C ARG A 440 21.50 10.85 13.36
N PRO A 441 22.83 10.89 13.53
CA PRO A 441 23.74 10.43 12.49
C PRO A 441 23.45 8.98 12.11
N LEU A 442 23.18 8.75 10.82
CA LEU A 442 22.95 7.41 10.28
C LEU A 442 24.27 6.64 10.14
N LYS A 443 24.30 5.38 10.57
CA LYS A 443 25.45 4.50 10.41
C LYS A 443 25.79 4.31 8.93
N GLN A 444 27.05 4.56 8.57
CA GLN A 444 27.57 4.45 7.20
C GLN A 444 28.38 3.16 6.99
N PRO A 445 28.55 2.70 5.73
CA PRO A 445 27.84 3.15 4.52
C PRO A 445 26.36 2.73 4.54
N ARG A 446 25.49 3.44 3.81
CA ARG A 446 24.06 3.09 3.62
C ARG A 446 23.84 2.41 2.27
N ASN A 447 23.86 1.08 2.24
CA ASN A 447 23.58 0.28 1.05
C ASN A 447 22.90 -1.04 1.43
N CYS A 448 22.46 -1.83 0.46
CA CYS A 448 21.69 -3.04 0.75
C CYS A 448 22.49 -4.12 1.49
N ASP A 449 23.83 -4.07 1.46
CA ASP A 449 24.68 -4.98 2.22
C ASP A 449 24.74 -4.59 3.71
N SER A 450 24.71 -3.29 4.00
CA SER A 450 24.81 -2.74 5.36
C SER A 450 23.48 -2.64 6.10
N LEU A 451 22.36 -2.54 5.38
CA LEU A 451 21.02 -2.28 5.96
C LEU A 451 20.18 -3.51 6.24
N HIS A 452 20.75 -4.70 6.04
CA HIS A 452 20.13 -5.98 6.42
C HIS A 452 18.71 -6.18 5.83
N ILE A 453 18.43 -5.58 4.68
CA ILE A 453 17.20 -5.82 3.92
C ILE A 453 17.42 -6.92 2.88
N PRO A 454 16.41 -7.74 2.57
CA PRO A 454 16.53 -8.73 1.51
C PRO A 454 16.88 -8.08 0.18
N TYR A 455 17.89 -8.62 -0.51
CA TYR A 455 18.44 -8.03 -1.72
C TYR A 455 17.40 -7.80 -2.82
N GLN A 456 16.33 -8.60 -2.88
CA GLN A 456 15.28 -8.47 -3.89
C GLN A 456 14.46 -7.18 -3.75
N TYR A 457 14.48 -6.55 -2.57
CA TYR A 457 13.77 -5.29 -2.31
C TYR A 457 14.70 -4.08 -2.40
N CYS A 458 15.98 -4.27 -2.68
CA CYS A 458 16.98 -3.23 -2.72
C CYS A 458 16.68 -2.14 -3.77
N LEU A 459 16.66 -0.88 -3.33
CA LEU A 459 16.53 0.32 -4.17
C LEU A 459 17.87 0.81 -4.73
N CYS A 460 19.00 0.45 -4.11
CA CYS A 460 20.31 0.85 -4.62
C CYS A 460 20.43 0.40 -6.08
N LYS A 461 20.99 1.28 -6.92
CA LYS A 461 21.27 0.94 -8.32
C LYS A 461 22.13 -0.33 -8.34
N SER A 462 21.59 -1.40 -8.91
CA SER A 462 22.43 -2.40 -9.58
C SER A 462 23.35 -1.60 -10.51
N SER A 463 24.66 -1.83 -10.46
CA SER A 463 25.59 -1.20 -11.39
C SER A 463 24.98 -1.26 -12.79
N SER A 464 24.93 -0.08 -13.42
CA SER A 464 24.38 0.22 -14.76
C SER A 464 24.10 -1.03 -15.58
N GLU A 465 22.88 -1.20 -16.12
CA GLU A 465 22.53 -2.15 -17.19
C GLU A 465 23.80 -2.63 -17.84
N ALA A 466 24.31 -3.81 -17.46
CA ALA A 466 25.71 -4.11 -17.68
C ALA A 466 25.97 -3.94 -19.18
N GLN A 467 26.61 -2.82 -19.55
CA GLN A 467 26.57 -2.31 -20.93
C GLN A 467 27.34 -3.25 -21.87
N ASN A 468 27.95 -4.29 -21.30
CA ASN A 468 28.75 -5.33 -21.94
C ASN A 468 28.17 -6.76 -21.77
N ILE A 469 26.89 -6.94 -21.37
CA ILE A 469 26.24 -8.27 -21.39
C ILE A 469 25.69 -8.53 -22.81
N THR A 470 26.27 -9.52 -23.48
CA THR A 470 25.84 -9.98 -24.82
C THR A 470 24.46 -10.59 -24.78
N ASP A 471 23.74 -10.54 -25.90
CA ASP A 471 22.38 -11.07 -25.98
C ASP A 471 22.36 -12.60 -25.78
N ASP A 472 23.33 -13.31 -26.34
CA ASP A 472 23.53 -14.75 -26.09
C ASP A 472 23.61 -15.07 -24.60
N PHE A 473 24.35 -14.26 -23.84
CA PHE A 473 24.46 -14.46 -22.41
C PHE A 473 23.14 -14.17 -21.68
N LYS A 474 22.39 -13.14 -22.10
CA LYS A 474 21.04 -12.86 -21.54
C LYS A 474 20.08 -14.03 -21.78
N PHE A 475 20.07 -14.57 -23.00
CA PHE A 475 19.25 -15.74 -23.33
C PHE A 475 19.67 -16.97 -22.54
N LYS A 476 20.98 -17.21 -22.38
CA LYS A 476 21.47 -18.33 -21.57
C LYS A 476 21.04 -18.24 -20.10
N LEU A 477 21.06 -17.03 -19.54
CA LEU A 477 20.54 -16.80 -18.19
C LEU A 477 19.02 -17.08 -18.14
N ALA A 478 18.24 -16.62 -19.12
CA ALA A 478 16.80 -16.88 -19.20
C ALA A 478 16.47 -18.38 -19.38
N GLU A 479 17.22 -19.09 -20.22
CA GLU A 479 17.11 -20.54 -20.40
C GLU A 479 17.39 -21.29 -19.11
N THR A 480 18.37 -20.83 -18.33
CA THR A 480 18.67 -21.39 -17.01
C THR A 480 17.48 -21.24 -16.06
N CYS A 481 16.80 -20.09 -16.10
CA CYS A 481 15.57 -19.88 -15.35
C CYS A 481 14.48 -20.89 -15.75
N ILE A 482 14.27 -21.07 -17.06
CA ILE A 482 13.24 -21.96 -17.61
C ILE A 482 13.52 -23.43 -17.32
N GLN A 483 14.78 -23.87 -17.42
CA GLN A 483 15.15 -25.25 -17.08
C GLN A 483 14.73 -25.59 -15.64
N LYS A 484 14.91 -24.64 -14.73
CA LYS A 484 14.46 -24.79 -13.35
C LYS A 484 12.94 -24.76 -13.23
N MET A 485 12.23 -23.87 -13.93
CA MET A 485 10.75 -23.88 -13.97
C MET A 485 10.23 -25.24 -14.40
N ASN A 486 10.70 -25.75 -15.55
CA ASN A 486 10.23 -27.01 -16.12
C ASN A 486 10.54 -28.19 -15.20
N LYS A 487 11.69 -28.16 -14.52
CA LYS A 487 12.01 -29.16 -13.50
C LYS A 487 11.00 -29.16 -12.35
N GLU A 488 10.58 -27.99 -11.89
CA GLU A 488 9.57 -27.86 -10.83
C GLU A 488 8.17 -28.27 -11.32
N LEU A 489 7.79 -27.88 -12.55
CA LEU A 489 6.53 -28.31 -13.14
C LEU A 489 6.46 -29.84 -13.25
N LYS A 490 7.60 -30.48 -13.55
CA LYS A 490 7.74 -31.94 -13.62
C LYS A 490 7.85 -32.64 -12.26
N SER A 491 8.16 -31.92 -11.17
CA SER A 491 8.37 -32.55 -9.86
C SER A 491 7.08 -33.08 -9.23
N ASN A 492 5.92 -32.53 -9.66
CA ASN A 492 4.61 -33.01 -9.27
C ASN A 492 3.91 -33.69 -10.47
N PRO A 493 3.68 -35.01 -10.44
CA PRO A 493 3.07 -35.75 -11.55
C PRO A 493 1.71 -35.21 -12.00
N LYS A 494 0.90 -34.66 -11.07
CA LYS A 494 -0.41 -34.06 -11.41
C LYS A 494 -0.26 -32.76 -12.19
N VAL A 495 0.77 -31.97 -11.88
CA VAL A 495 1.09 -30.73 -12.61
C VAL A 495 1.71 -31.07 -13.95
N ALA A 496 2.64 -32.03 -13.98
CA ALA A 496 3.31 -32.48 -15.19
C ALA A 496 2.33 -32.99 -16.27
N ALA A 497 1.22 -33.63 -15.86
CA ALA A 497 0.18 -34.10 -16.77
C ALA A 497 -0.66 -32.96 -17.40
N LEU A 498 -0.63 -31.75 -16.83
CA LEU A 498 -1.45 -30.61 -17.23
C LEU A 498 -0.64 -29.47 -17.88
N CYS A 499 0.69 -29.49 -17.75
CA CYS A 499 1.55 -28.37 -18.11
C CYS A 499 2.54 -28.75 -19.21
N GLU A 500 2.63 -27.87 -20.23
CA GLU A 500 3.64 -27.98 -21.27
C GLU A 500 5.02 -27.51 -20.80
N ASN A 501 6.07 -27.98 -21.50
CA ASN A 501 7.42 -27.45 -21.28
C ASN A 501 7.51 -26.01 -21.79
N LEU A 502 7.97 -25.12 -20.92
CA LEU A 502 8.26 -23.74 -21.26
C LEU A 502 9.60 -23.63 -22.01
N SER A 503 9.69 -22.65 -22.90
CA SER A 503 10.91 -22.24 -23.59
C SER A 503 10.99 -20.71 -23.65
N VAL A 504 12.17 -20.14 -23.88
CA VAL A 504 12.32 -18.67 -23.93
C VAL A 504 11.68 -18.18 -25.23
N ASP A 505 10.76 -17.23 -25.12
CA ASP A 505 10.21 -16.54 -26.28
C ASP A 505 11.29 -15.65 -26.89
N ARG A 506 11.85 -16.08 -28.04
CA ARG A 506 12.93 -15.38 -28.75
C ARG A 506 12.49 -14.02 -29.31
N SER A 507 11.18 -13.76 -29.42
CA SER A 507 10.67 -12.43 -29.84
C SER A 507 10.85 -11.37 -28.75
N TYR A 508 11.03 -11.80 -27.49
CA TYR A 508 11.32 -10.92 -26.37
C TYR A 508 12.78 -11.01 -25.96
N LYS A 509 13.51 -9.89 -26.07
CA LYS A 509 14.90 -9.81 -25.64
C LYS A 509 14.97 -9.74 -24.11
N PRO A 510 15.60 -10.71 -23.42
CA PRO A 510 15.66 -10.70 -21.96
C PRO A 510 16.39 -9.46 -21.44
N VAL A 511 15.94 -8.90 -20.32
CA VAL A 511 16.57 -7.75 -19.65
C VAL A 511 17.35 -8.25 -18.45
N VAL A 512 18.63 -7.88 -18.36
CA VAL A 512 19.52 -8.40 -17.31
C VAL A 512 20.13 -7.28 -16.48
N GLN A 513 20.13 -7.48 -15.16
CA GLN A 513 20.72 -6.56 -14.19
C GLN A 513 21.71 -7.31 -13.27
N LYS A 514 22.99 -6.93 -13.33
CA LYS A 514 24.02 -7.50 -12.44
C LYS A 514 23.92 -6.88 -11.05
N HIS A 515 23.90 -7.70 -10.02
CA HIS A 515 23.85 -7.27 -8.62
C HIS A 515 25.19 -7.53 -7.93
N GLY A 516 25.78 -6.47 -7.38
CA GLY A 516 27.02 -6.50 -6.61
C GLY A 516 28.28 -6.59 -7.46
N ASP A 517 29.39 -6.08 -6.90
CA ASP A 517 30.71 -6.13 -7.54
C ASP A 517 31.42 -7.47 -7.28
N LYS A 518 31.10 -8.12 -6.15
CA LYS A 518 31.77 -9.33 -5.64
C LYS A 518 31.06 -10.65 -5.99
N GLY A 519 29.84 -10.61 -6.53
CA GLY A 519 29.06 -11.80 -6.90
C GLY A 519 28.55 -11.69 -8.34
N ALA A 520 28.72 -12.72 -9.16
CA ALA A 520 28.21 -12.73 -10.53
C ALA A 520 26.70 -13.10 -10.52
N VAL A 521 25.89 -12.27 -9.85
CA VAL A 521 24.47 -12.51 -9.67
C VAL A 521 23.71 -11.63 -10.63
N TYR A 522 22.87 -12.24 -11.44
CA TYR A 522 22.14 -11.60 -12.50
C TYR A 522 20.67 -11.75 -12.23
N ARG A 523 19.96 -10.63 -12.21
CA ARG A 523 18.53 -10.64 -12.38
C ARG A 523 18.19 -10.67 -13.85
N VAL A 524 17.18 -11.44 -14.23
CA VAL A 524 16.80 -11.71 -15.62
C VAL A 524 15.29 -11.59 -15.72
N ASP A 525 14.81 -10.63 -16.50
CA ASP A 525 13.40 -10.50 -16.90
C ASP A 525 13.27 -11.16 -18.30
N PHE A 526 12.38 -12.14 -18.49
CA PHE A 526 12.25 -12.91 -19.73
C PHE A 526 10.81 -13.38 -19.97
N LYS A 527 10.46 -13.63 -21.24
CA LYS A 527 9.14 -14.11 -21.65
C LYS A 527 9.20 -15.58 -22.06
N THR A 528 8.14 -16.34 -21.83
CA THR A 528 8.06 -17.77 -22.14
C THR A 528 7.08 -18.09 -23.25
N THR A 529 7.29 -19.22 -23.92
CA THR A 529 6.32 -19.89 -24.79
C THR A 529 6.26 -21.39 -24.46
N PRO A 530 5.08 -22.04 -24.46
CA PRO A 530 3.74 -21.47 -24.73
C PRO A 530 3.24 -20.55 -23.59
N GLY A 531 2.14 -19.83 -23.84
CA GLY A 531 1.41 -19.04 -22.83
C GLY A 531 1.81 -17.56 -22.73
N GLY A 532 2.94 -17.15 -23.32
CA GLY A 532 3.34 -15.74 -23.42
C GLY A 532 3.68 -15.07 -22.08
N GLY A 533 3.77 -15.83 -20.99
CA GLY A 533 3.99 -15.32 -19.64
C GLY A 533 5.33 -14.60 -19.52
N LEU A 534 5.32 -13.49 -18.78
CA LEU A 534 6.49 -12.68 -18.50
C LEU A 534 6.96 -12.95 -17.07
N TYR A 535 8.24 -13.28 -16.88
CA TYR A 535 8.79 -13.71 -15.59
C TYR A 535 10.06 -12.94 -15.28
N ASP A 536 10.40 -12.89 -13.99
CA ASP A 536 11.73 -12.48 -13.57
C ASP A 536 12.35 -13.47 -12.60
N GLY A 537 13.68 -13.51 -12.60
CA GLY A 537 14.42 -14.35 -11.69
C GLY A 537 15.84 -13.88 -11.44
N TYR A 538 16.49 -14.51 -10.46
CA TYR A 538 17.89 -14.29 -10.13
C TYR A 538 18.69 -15.54 -10.40
N VAL A 539 19.85 -15.38 -11.05
CA VAL A 539 20.78 -16.42 -11.44
C VAL A 539 22.15 -16.05 -10.90
N GLN A 540 22.71 -16.86 -10.01
CA GLN A 540 24.07 -16.69 -9.51
C GLN A 540 25.04 -17.55 -10.30
N ILE A 541 26.09 -16.92 -10.81
CA ILE A 541 27.24 -17.57 -11.42
C ILE A 541 28.38 -17.66 -10.40
N ASN A 542 28.87 -18.89 -10.18
CA ASN A 542 30.13 -19.20 -9.52
C ASN A 542 31.19 -19.38 -10.61
N VAL A 543 32.29 -18.63 -10.53
CA VAL A 543 33.45 -18.86 -11.42
C VAL A 543 34.38 -19.84 -10.73
N ILE A 544 34.52 -21.06 -11.27
CA ILE A 544 35.49 -22.04 -10.79
C ILE A 544 36.70 -22.00 -11.73
N TRP A 545 37.78 -21.32 -11.31
CA TRP A 545 39.07 -21.45 -11.98
C TRP A 545 39.65 -22.85 -11.69
N PRO A 546 40.18 -23.62 -12.68
CA PRO A 546 40.41 -23.31 -14.10
C PRO A 546 39.39 -23.98 -15.05
N LEU A 547 38.29 -24.54 -14.55
CA LEU A 547 37.39 -25.42 -15.30
C LEU A 547 35.92 -25.03 -15.11
N GLY A 548 35.53 -23.89 -15.67
CA GLY A 548 34.14 -23.59 -16.03
C GLY A 548 33.36 -22.64 -15.12
N ILE A 549 32.25 -22.18 -15.69
CA ILE A 549 31.21 -21.38 -15.03
C ILE A 549 30.20 -22.35 -14.41
N GLU A 550 30.03 -22.30 -13.10
CA GLU A 550 28.98 -23.00 -12.36
C GLU A 550 27.81 -22.02 -12.08
N VAL A 551 26.57 -22.49 -12.11
CA VAL A 551 25.40 -21.69 -11.70
C VAL A 551 24.83 -22.28 -10.41
N SER A 552 24.83 -21.52 -9.31
CA SER A 552 24.62 -22.09 -7.98
C SER A 552 23.31 -21.68 -7.29
N ASN A 553 22.67 -20.59 -7.71
CA ASN A 553 21.42 -20.15 -7.08
C ASN A 553 20.43 -19.56 -8.09
N PHE A 554 19.21 -20.10 -8.06
CA PHE A 554 18.07 -19.65 -8.87
C PHE A 554 16.91 -19.16 -8.00
N ARG A 555 16.27 -18.05 -8.40
CA ARG A 555 14.96 -17.61 -7.84
C ARG A 555 14.05 -17.08 -8.91
N MET A 556 12.74 -17.26 -8.76
CA MET A 556 11.73 -16.71 -9.65
C MET A 556 10.70 -15.91 -8.85
N PHE A 557 10.31 -14.76 -9.37
CA PHE A 557 9.15 -14.00 -8.92
C PHE A 557 8.07 -14.10 -10.01
N ARG A 558 6.83 -14.39 -9.58
CA ARG A 558 5.74 -14.77 -10.48
C ARG A 558 5.01 -13.53 -10.99
N LEU A 559 4.74 -13.49 -12.29
CA LEU A 559 3.68 -12.70 -12.89
C LEU A 559 2.52 -13.65 -13.24
N LEU A 560 1.27 -13.21 -13.02
CA LEU A 560 0.10 -13.92 -13.51
C LEU A 560 -0.25 -13.37 -14.90
N GLN A 561 0.02 -14.14 -15.94
CA GLN A 561 -0.82 -14.19 -17.14
C GLN A 561 -0.96 -15.68 -17.51
N CYS A 562 -2.18 -16.20 -17.40
CA CYS A 562 -2.58 -17.42 -18.08
C CYS A 562 -3.46 -16.99 -19.24
N VAL A 563 -2.90 -16.94 -20.45
CA VAL A 563 -3.73 -16.88 -21.66
C VAL A 563 -4.26 -18.29 -21.89
N LEU A 564 -5.55 -18.50 -21.61
CA LEU A 564 -6.28 -19.69 -22.02
C LEU A 564 -6.45 -19.65 -23.53
N LEU A 565 -5.62 -20.41 -24.26
CA LEU A 565 -5.88 -20.69 -25.67
C LEU A 565 -6.87 -21.87 -25.74
N VAL A 566 -8.17 -21.57 -25.80
CA VAL A 566 -9.17 -22.60 -26.14
C VAL A 566 -9.14 -22.79 -27.65
N ILE A 567 -8.50 -23.87 -28.12
CA ILE A 567 -8.66 -24.32 -29.49
C ILE A 567 -10.05 -24.95 -29.57
N ALA A 568 -11.00 -24.24 -30.17
CA ALA A 568 -12.32 -24.76 -30.49
C ALA A 568 -12.17 -25.81 -31.61
N ILE A 569 -12.04 -27.08 -31.25
CA ILE A 569 -12.33 -28.18 -32.18
C ILE A 569 -13.85 -28.35 -32.17
N GLY A 570 -14.48 -27.95 -33.27
CA GLY A 570 -15.90 -28.09 -33.47
C GLY A 570 -16.32 -29.55 -33.42
N LEU A 571 -17.15 -29.89 -32.44
CA LEU A 571 -18.03 -31.04 -32.51
C LEU A 571 -19.44 -30.57 -32.13
N HIS A 572 -20.25 -30.41 -33.16
CA HIS A 572 -21.70 -30.32 -33.06
C HIS A 572 -22.25 -31.55 -32.34
N PHE A 573 -23.00 -31.35 -31.27
CA PHE A 573 -24.17 -32.19 -30.99
C PHE A 573 -25.32 -31.32 -30.50
N SER A 574 -26.41 -31.41 -31.26
CA SER A 574 -27.67 -30.73 -31.11
C SER A 574 -28.58 -31.39 -30.07
N SER A 575 -29.38 -30.55 -29.42
CA SER A 575 -30.73 -30.80 -28.87
C SER A 575 -30.88 -31.70 -27.64
N TRP A 576 -31.53 -31.20 -26.59
CA TRP A 576 -32.93 -31.52 -26.22
C TRP A 576 -33.41 -30.66 -25.04
N ASN A 577 -34.70 -30.30 -25.07
CA ASN A 577 -35.40 -29.37 -24.20
C ASN A 577 -36.03 -30.05 -22.95
N HIS A 578 -36.33 -29.22 -21.94
CA HIS A 578 -37.59 -29.13 -21.16
C HIS A 578 -37.85 -29.88 -19.82
N ILE A 579 -38.13 -29.06 -18.77
CA ILE A 579 -39.19 -29.10 -17.71
C ILE A 579 -38.95 -29.92 -16.39
N TYR A 580 -38.89 -29.23 -15.22
CA TYR A 580 -39.95 -29.14 -14.16
C TYR A 580 -39.48 -28.40 -12.89
N ALA A 581 -40.44 -27.77 -12.19
CA ALA A 581 -40.29 -26.88 -11.04
C ALA A 581 -40.95 -27.43 -9.74
N ALA A 582 -40.54 -26.84 -8.59
CA ALA A 582 -41.25 -26.66 -7.30
C ALA A 582 -41.09 -27.73 -6.16
N PRO A 583 -41.50 -27.47 -4.88
CA PRO A 583 -40.98 -26.46 -3.93
C PRO A 583 -40.83 -26.92 -2.43
N ALA A 584 -40.12 -26.09 -1.62
CA ALA A 584 -40.27 -25.74 -0.17
C ALA A 584 -40.19 -26.79 1.00
N LYS A 585 -39.42 -26.44 2.06
CA LYS A 585 -39.86 -26.41 3.50
C LYS A 585 -38.82 -25.78 4.47
N LYS A 586 -39.34 -25.13 5.53
CA LYS A 586 -38.72 -24.27 6.57
C LYS A 586 -38.03 -25.05 7.73
N HIS A 587 -36.92 -24.48 8.24
CA HIS A 587 -36.31 -24.33 9.61
C HIS A 587 -36.73 -25.21 10.83
N PRO A 588 -35.97 -25.31 11.98
CA PRO A 588 -34.99 -24.34 12.53
C PRO A 588 -33.74 -24.86 13.33
N THR A 589 -32.92 -23.89 13.80
CA THR A 589 -32.00 -23.83 14.97
C THR A 589 -30.48 -24.15 14.87
N TYR A 590 -29.73 -23.25 15.53
CA TYR A 590 -28.29 -23.03 15.64
C TYR A 590 -27.49 -24.12 16.39
N ARG A 591 -26.23 -24.34 15.99
CA ARG A 591 -25.06 -24.31 16.89
C ARG A 591 -23.73 -24.23 16.13
N ASN A 592 -22.85 -23.37 16.65
CA ASN A 592 -21.43 -23.22 16.33
C ASN A 592 -20.70 -24.57 16.21
N LEU A 593 -19.88 -24.72 15.16
CA LEU A 593 -18.58 -25.40 15.17
C LEU A 593 -17.90 -25.24 13.80
N TYR A 594 -16.85 -24.44 13.75
CA TYR A 594 -15.89 -24.42 12.65
C TYR A 594 -15.00 -25.67 12.75
N HIS A 595 -15.13 -26.61 11.81
CA HIS A 595 -14.04 -27.42 11.24
C HIS A 595 -14.58 -28.28 10.06
N PRO A 596 -13.70 -28.69 9.12
CA PRO A 596 -14.03 -28.87 7.71
C PRO A 596 -14.55 -30.28 7.41
N VAL A 597 -15.49 -30.39 6.48
CA VAL A 597 -15.88 -31.69 5.91
C VAL A 597 -15.88 -31.62 4.39
N ALA A 598 -15.26 -32.65 3.84
CA ALA A 598 -15.05 -32.95 2.44
C ALA A 598 -16.31 -33.47 1.72
N ASP A 599 -16.21 -33.43 0.39
CA ASP A 599 -16.78 -34.31 -0.65
C ASP A 599 -18.30 -34.41 -0.84
N VAL A 600 -18.77 -33.68 -1.87
CA VAL A 600 -19.76 -34.13 -2.88
C VAL A 600 -19.31 -33.56 -4.25
N PRO A 601 -19.32 -34.34 -5.34
CA PRO A 601 -18.47 -34.10 -6.51
C PRO A 601 -18.98 -32.93 -7.35
N LYS A 602 -18.14 -31.90 -7.47
CA LYS A 602 -18.22 -30.93 -8.57
C LYS A 602 -17.20 -31.36 -9.61
N GLU A 603 -17.67 -31.65 -10.82
CA GLU A 603 -16.82 -31.83 -12.00
C GLU A 603 -15.84 -30.65 -12.11
N PRO A 604 -14.52 -30.89 -12.22
CA PRO A 604 -13.57 -29.81 -12.24
C PRO A 604 -13.39 -29.28 -13.66
N LEU A 605 -13.96 -28.11 -13.94
CA LEU A 605 -13.32 -27.17 -14.85
C LEU A 605 -12.09 -26.63 -14.11
N HIS A 606 -10.92 -27.21 -14.37
CA HIS A 606 -9.63 -26.78 -13.84
C HIS A 606 -8.94 -25.82 -14.83
N PRO A 607 -8.83 -24.51 -14.57
CA PRO A 607 -7.79 -23.68 -15.16
C PRO A 607 -6.49 -23.87 -14.38
N CYS A 608 -5.37 -24.00 -15.09
CA CYS A 608 -4.02 -24.19 -14.56
C CYS A 608 -3.58 -23.10 -13.55
N LEU A 609 -3.90 -23.29 -12.28
CA LEU A 609 -3.30 -22.55 -11.17
C LEU A 609 -2.04 -23.30 -10.69
N CYS A 610 -0.91 -23.11 -11.38
CA CYS A 610 0.38 -23.58 -10.88
C CYS A 610 0.80 -22.79 -9.63
N HIS A 611 0.52 -23.30 -8.43
CA HIS A 611 1.15 -22.81 -7.20
C HIS A 611 2.63 -23.23 -7.16
N LEU A 612 3.50 -22.46 -7.81
CA LEU A 612 4.95 -22.53 -7.57
C LEU A 612 5.29 -21.60 -6.40
N GLN A 613 5.45 -22.17 -5.20
CA GLN A 613 6.08 -21.50 -4.06
C GLN A 613 7.53 -21.98 -3.93
N ASN A 614 8.48 -21.04 -4.04
CA ASN A 614 9.80 -21.01 -3.39
C ASN A 614 10.46 -22.35 -2.95
N PHE A 615 11.36 -22.92 -3.76
CA PHE A 615 12.30 -23.98 -3.33
C PHE A 615 13.74 -23.79 -3.85
N ARG A 616 14.71 -24.29 -3.07
CA ARG A 616 16.15 -24.36 -3.37
C ARG A 616 16.49 -25.79 -3.82
N ILE A 617 17.14 -25.94 -4.97
CA ILE A 617 17.88 -27.15 -5.30
C ILE A 617 19.17 -26.72 -5.99
N GLU A 618 20.30 -27.22 -5.50
CA GLU A 618 21.64 -27.00 -6.07
C GLU A 618 21.86 -27.98 -7.23
N PHE A 619 22.29 -27.48 -8.38
CA PHE A 619 22.84 -28.30 -9.45
C PHE A 619 24.06 -27.62 -10.02
N THR A 620 25.16 -28.36 -10.13
CA THR A 620 26.37 -27.94 -10.84
C THR A 620 26.18 -28.23 -12.33
N ILE A 621 26.17 -27.18 -13.15
CA ILE A 621 26.30 -27.32 -14.61
C ILE A 621 27.75 -26.97 -14.95
N HIS A 622 28.51 -27.92 -15.49
CA HIS A 622 29.84 -27.66 -16.03
C HIS A 622 29.72 -27.15 -17.46
N LEU A 623 30.13 -25.91 -17.70
CA LEU A 623 30.26 -25.36 -19.04
C LEU A 623 31.74 -25.31 -19.43
N SER A 624 32.13 -26.13 -20.41
CA SER A 624 33.43 -26.00 -21.09
C SER A 624 33.39 -24.73 -21.96
N LEU A 625 34.38 -23.85 -21.76
CA LEU A 625 34.64 -22.69 -22.61
C LEU A 625 35.71 -23.07 -23.65
N ASP A 626 35.31 -23.84 -24.66
CA ASP A 626 36.09 -23.95 -25.88
C ASP A 626 35.46 -23.11 -26.98
N ARG A 627 36.28 -22.19 -27.54
CA ARG A 627 36.04 -21.26 -28.65
C ARG A 627 35.37 -19.92 -28.31
N LEU A 628 36.06 -19.02 -27.61
CA LEU A 628 35.81 -17.56 -27.72
C LEU A 628 37.06 -16.68 -27.55
N PHE A 629 38.26 -17.26 -27.42
CA PHE A 629 39.53 -16.52 -27.36
C PHE A 629 40.44 -16.93 -28.52
N ASN A 630 40.18 -16.40 -29.72
CA ASN A 630 41.17 -16.31 -30.81
C ASN A 630 40.62 -15.43 -31.93
N ARG A 631 40.57 -14.11 -31.69
CA ARG A 631 40.58 -13.01 -32.70
C ARG A 631 40.38 -11.67 -32.01
N ALA A 632 41.38 -11.21 -31.25
CA ALA A 632 41.45 -9.82 -30.78
C ALA A 632 42.87 -9.46 -30.32
N GLU A 633 43.88 -9.79 -31.12
CA GLU A 633 45.21 -9.16 -30.99
C GLU A 633 45.78 -9.01 -32.40
N HIS A 634 45.39 -7.93 -33.09
CA HIS A 634 46.24 -7.15 -33.99
C HIS A 634 45.48 -5.86 -34.33
N GLU A 635 46.23 -4.77 -34.41
CA GLU A 635 45.81 -3.38 -34.70
C GLU A 635 45.38 -2.51 -33.50
N TYR A 636 46.37 -2.20 -32.65
CA TYR A 636 46.52 -0.84 -32.13
C TYR A 636 47.55 -0.11 -33.00
N THR A 637 47.15 0.99 -33.65
CA THR A 637 47.82 2.31 -33.73
C THR A 637 47.45 3.09 -35.00
N LYS A 638 46.62 4.15 -34.87
CA LYS A 638 46.98 5.55 -35.18
C LYS A 638 45.76 6.47 -35.19
N THR A 639 45.97 7.63 -34.59
CA THR A 639 45.14 8.81 -34.40
C THR A 639 44.83 9.58 -35.69
N SER A 640 43.66 10.23 -35.77
CA SER A 640 43.54 11.67 -36.13
C SER A 640 42.09 12.19 -36.03
N PHE A 641 42.02 13.47 -35.68
CA PHE A 641 40.88 14.35 -35.43
C PHE A 641 39.96 14.56 -36.64
N ILE A 642 38.62 14.68 -36.42
CA ILE A 642 37.72 15.58 -37.19
C ILE A 642 36.60 16.12 -36.27
N GLU A 643 36.27 17.39 -36.50
CA GLU A 643 35.45 18.35 -35.74
C GLU A 643 33.94 18.09 -35.69
N ARG A 644 33.27 18.76 -34.72
CA ARG A 644 31.82 18.85 -34.54
C ARG A 644 31.21 20.01 -35.35
N PRO A 645 29.98 19.91 -35.88
CA PRO A 645 29.17 21.08 -36.18
C PRO A 645 28.29 21.47 -34.97
N LYS A 646 28.31 22.77 -34.65
CA LYS A 646 27.31 23.47 -33.83
C LYS A 646 26.08 23.77 -34.70
N ILE A 647 24.87 23.63 -34.14
CA ILE A 647 23.66 24.22 -34.69
C ILE A 647 23.01 25.07 -33.59
N ASN A 648 22.95 26.38 -33.83
CA ASN A 648 22.10 27.36 -33.14
C ASN A 648 20.71 27.33 -33.77
N LEU A 649 19.66 27.45 -32.95
CA LEU A 649 18.35 27.93 -33.40
C LEU A 649 17.75 28.83 -32.32
N GLU A 650 17.70 30.13 -32.63
CA GLU A 650 16.85 31.13 -32.00
C GLU A 650 15.41 30.93 -32.47
N HIS A 651 14.43 31.13 -31.59
CA HIS A 651 13.12 31.66 -31.99
C HIS A 651 12.46 32.41 -30.83
N SER A 652 12.19 33.69 -31.09
CA SER A 652 11.39 34.63 -30.32
C SER A 652 9.89 34.40 -30.54
N ILE A 653 9.08 34.43 -29.47
CA ILE A 653 7.63 34.73 -29.57
C ILE A 653 7.23 35.60 -28.36
N SER A 654 6.67 36.76 -28.65
CA SER A 654 6.06 37.72 -27.73
C SER A 654 4.59 37.38 -27.44
N TYR A 655 4.11 37.58 -26.21
CA TYR A 655 2.69 37.70 -25.88
C TYR A 655 2.48 38.73 -24.76
N GLU A 656 1.51 39.63 -24.95
CA GLU A 656 1.11 40.69 -24.01
C GLU A 656 0.26 40.14 -22.85
N GLU A 657 0.52 40.65 -21.63
CA GLU A 657 -0.24 40.36 -20.40
C GLU A 657 -1.48 41.26 -20.24
N PRO A 658 -2.58 40.76 -19.65
CA PRO A 658 -3.55 41.58 -18.96
C PRO A 658 -3.19 41.74 -17.47
N LYS A 659 -2.96 42.99 -17.06
CA LYS A 659 -2.74 43.42 -15.68
C LYS A 659 -3.98 43.18 -14.80
N ASN A 660 -3.82 42.40 -13.73
CA ASN A 660 -4.24 42.69 -12.35
C ASN A 660 -4.29 41.38 -11.52
N ALA A 661 -3.24 41.13 -10.73
CA ALA A 661 -3.30 40.23 -9.57
C ALA A 661 -2.16 40.59 -8.57
N ASP A 662 -2.44 40.38 -7.30
CA ASP A 662 -1.80 40.93 -6.10
C ASP A 662 -0.28 40.62 -5.92
N ASN A 663 0.50 41.65 -5.58
CA ASN A 663 1.97 41.68 -5.46
C ASN A 663 2.53 41.08 -4.14
N THR A 664 1.99 39.95 -3.66
CA THR A 664 2.50 39.29 -2.44
C THR A 664 3.29 38.00 -2.69
N LEU A 665 3.24 37.44 -3.92
CA LEU A 665 3.87 36.15 -4.24
C LEU A 665 5.33 36.28 -4.73
N GLU A 666 5.67 37.34 -5.49
CA GLU A 666 6.99 37.49 -6.11
C GLU A 666 8.13 37.67 -5.10
N ASN A 667 7.85 38.30 -3.95
CA ASN A 667 8.85 38.52 -2.91
C ASN A 667 9.29 37.24 -2.18
N THR A 668 8.56 36.12 -2.32
CA THR A 668 8.91 34.84 -1.68
C THR A 668 9.83 33.98 -2.56
N ILE A 669 9.78 34.17 -3.88
CA ILE A 669 10.54 33.37 -4.84
C ILE A 669 12.00 33.85 -4.92
N GLN A 670 12.27 35.16 -4.73
CA GLN A 670 13.61 35.74 -4.86
C GLN A 670 14.63 35.29 -3.80
N ASN A 671 14.21 34.61 -2.72
CA ASN A 671 15.09 34.16 -1.63
C ASN A 671 15.47 32.66 -1.66
N GLN A 672 15.21 31.94 -2.75
CA GLN A 672 15.55 30.51 -2.89
C GLN A 672 16.76 30.29 -3.83
N PRO A 673 17.58 29.25 -3.62
CA PRO A 673 18.65 28.85 -4.55
C PRO A 673 18.15 28.69 -6.00
N GLN A 674 18.95 29.16 -6.96
CA GLN A 674 18.59 29.27 -8.39
C GLN A 674 18.12 27.95 -9.05
N TRP A 675 18.53 26.79 -8.52
CA TRP A 675 18.11 25.48 -9.02
C TRP A 675 16.73 25.03 -8.50
N GLU A 676 16.29 25.50 -7.33
CA GLU A 676 14.93 25.28 -6.80
C GLU A 676 13.90 26.12 -7.56
N GLN A 677 14.26 27.36 -7.92
CA GLN A 677 13.45 28.18 -8.82
C GLN A 677 13.27 27.54 -10.21
N TYR A 678 14.31 26.88 -10.73
CA TYR A 678 14.27 26.16 -12.01
C TYR A 678 13.36 24.92 -11.97
N ASN A 679 13.38 24.15 -10.89
CA ASN A 679 12.53 22.96 -10.74
C ASN A 679 11.05 23.30 -10.52
N ILE A 680 10.75 24.37 -9.77
CA ILE A 680 9.37 24.83 -9.54
C ILE A 680 8.77 25.33 -10.86
N LYS A 681 9.47 26.20 -11.61
CA LYS A 681 8.98 26.68 -12.92
C LYS A 681 8.74 25.54 -13.92
N ARG A 682 9.65 24.55 -13.98
CA ARG A 682 9.49 23.40 -14.89
C ARG A 682 8.34 22.48 -14.48
N GLN A 683 8.05 22.37 -13.18
CA GLN A 683 6.91 21.61 -12.68
C GLN A 683 5.59 22.32 -12.98
N GLU A 684 5.53 23.64 -12.85
CA GLU A 684 4.36 24.46 -13.23
C GLU A 684 4.08 24.35 -14.73
N GLU A 685 5.10 24.50 -15.58
CA GLU A 685 4.98 24.30 -17.03
C GLU A 685 4.53 22.87 -17.40
N THR A 686 4.95 21.86 -16.63
CA THR A 686 4.53 20.46 -16.87
C THR A 686 3.07 20.23 -16.46
N VAL A 687 2.61 20.84 -15.36
CA VAL A 687 1.22 20.74 -14.88
C VAL A 687 0.26 21.48 -15.84
N ASP A 688 0.63 22.66 -16.31
CA ASP A 688 -0.19 23.42 -17.26
C ASP A 688 -0.26 22.75 -18.64
N ASN A 689 0.84 22.16 -19.10
CA ASN A 689 0.85 21.35 -20.32
C ASN A 689 -0.03 20.09 -20.20
N LEU A 690 0.00 19.40 -19.06
CA LEU A 690 -0.86 18.23 -18.80
C LEU A 690 -2.34 18.60 -18.64
N ALA A 691 -2.65 19.77 -18.06
CA ALA A 691 -4.02 20.28 -17.97
C ALA A 691 -4.55 20.66 -19.36
N SER A 692 -3.72 21.28 -20.21
CA SER A 692 -4.03 21.63 -21.60
C SER A 692 -4.24 20.39 -22.49
N GLU A 693 -3.37 19.38 -22.36
CA GLU A 693 -3.51 18.08 -23.05
C GLU A 693 -4.79 17.34 -22.63
N ASN A 694 -5.11 17.30 -21.33
CA ASN A 694 -6.36 16.70 -20.82
C ASN A 694 -7.60 17.46 -21.30
N TYR A 695 -7.54 18.78 -21.42
CA TYR A 695 -8.62 19.59 -21.99
C TYR A 695 -8.83 19.31 -23.49
N LYS A 696 -7.74 19.15 -24.27
CA LYS A 696 -7.80 18.76 -25.69
C LYS A 696 -8.36 17.34 -25.88
N LEU A 697 -7.98 16.39 -25.02
CA LEU A 697 -8.51 15.01 -25.03
C LEU A 697 -10.01 14.97 -24.70
N ARG A 698 -10.47 15.78 -23.74
CA ARG A 698 -11.91 15.92 -23.43
C ARG A 698 -12.70 16.51 -24.60
N LYS A 699 -12.16 17.51 -25.32
CA LYS A 699 -12.80 18.06 -26.53
C LYS A 699 -12.89 17.03 -27.67
N LYS A 700 -11.87 16.19 -27.86
CA LYS A 700 -11.91 15.07 -28.84
C LYS A 700 -12.98 14.03 -28.48
N PHE A 701 -13.17 13.72 -27.20
CA PHE A 701 -14.20 12.79 -26.73
C PHE A 701 -15.63 13.32 -26.95
N VAL A 702 -15.85 14.62 -26.77
CA VAL A 702 -17.14 15.28 -27.05
C VAL A 702 -17.44 15.30 -28.55
N GLY A 703 -16.42 15.50 -29.39
CA GLY A 703 -16.57 15.41 -30.86
C GLY A 703 -16.95 14.01 -31.37
N TYR A 704 -16.46 12.95 -30.72
CA TYR A 704 -16.81 11.56 -31.06
C TYR A 704 -18.27 11.23 -30.77
N LYS A 705 -18.81 11.71 -29.65
CA LYS A 705 -20.21 11.50 -29.26
C LYS A 705 -21.17 12.24 -30.22
N ALA A 706 -20.78 13.42 -30.68
CA ALA A 706 -21.53 14.19 -31.69
C ALA A 706 -21.49 13.58 -33.10
N LEU A 707 -20.44 12.81 -33.43
CA LEU A 707 -20.36 12.06 -34.70
C LEU A 707 -21.24 10.80 -34.66
N GLU A 708 -21.25 10.10 -33.52
CA GLU A 708 -22.06 8.90 -33.29
C GLU A 708 -23.57 9.18 -33.35
N GLU A 709 -24.01 10.33 -32.83
CA GLU A 709 -25.40 10.79 -32.91
C GLU A 709 -25.83 11.19 -34.34
N LYS A 710 -24.89 11.61 -35.19
CA LYS A 710 -25.18 11.96 -36.60
C LYS A 710 -25.21 10.75 -37.55
N MET A 711 -24.50 9.66 -37.23
CA MET A 711 -24.37 8.50 -38.13
C MET A 711 -25.40 7.39 -37.88
N LYS A 712 -26.04 7.34 -36.69
CA LYS A 712 -27.12 6.39 -36.36
C LYS A 712 -28.36 6.46 -37.28
N PRO A 713 -28.84 7.64 -37.73
CA PRO A 713 -30.01 7.70 -38.60
C PRO A 713 -29.76 7.30 -40.06
N GLN A 714 -28.49 7.18 -40.49
CA GLN A 714 -28.12 6.92 -41.89
C GLN A 714 -27.89 5.43 -42.20
N GLY A 715 -28.12 4.53 -41.25
CA GLY A 715 -28.05 3.06 -41.48
C GLY A 715 -26.64 2.50 -41.69
N ILE A 716 -25.59 3.28 -41.43
CA ILE A 716 -24.18 2.86 -41.62
C ILE A 716 -23.66 2.03 -40.41
N LEU A 717 -24.37 2.05 -39.27
CA LEU A 717 -24.05 1.24 -38.09
C LEU A 717 -25.17 0.25 -37.81
N ASN A 718 -24.96 -1.02 -38.13
CA ASN A 718 -25.84 -2.10 -37.66
C ASN A 718 -25.61 -2.34 -36.16
N THR A 719 -26.71 -2.38 -35.42
CA THR A 719 -26.78 -2.62 -33.99
C THR A 719 -26.22 -3.99 -33.62
N TYR A 720 -25.14 -4.01 -32.83
CA TYR A 720 -24.76 -5.13 -31.99
C TYR A 720 -24.81 -4.67 -30.53
N GLU A 721 -25.61 -5.38 -29.72
CA GLU A 721 -25.59 -5.25 -28.27
C GLU A 721 -24.18 -5.52 -27.75
N SER A 722 -23.59 -4.54 -27.07
CA SER A 722 -22.27 -4.64 -26.51
C SER A 722 -22.28 -5.60 -25.31
N ARG A 723 -21.61 -6.74 -25.47
CA ARG A 723 -21.00 -7.40 -24.30
C ARG A 723 -19.82 -6.54 -23.88
N LYS A 724 -19.85 -6.10 -22.62
CA LYS A 724 -18.75 -5.42 -21.93
C LYS A 724 -17.48 -6.27 -21.99
N GLY A 725 -16.37 -5.65 -22.37
CA GLY A 725 -15.03 -6.19 -22.29
C GLY A 725 -14.41 -6.40 -23.66
N ASP A 726 -13.27 -5.74 -23.88
CA ASP A 726 -12.33 -5.86 -25.00
C ASP A 726 -12.38 -4.73 -26.04
N THR A 727 -11.65 -3.65 -25.75
CA THR A 727 -11.17 -2.71 -26.78
C THR A 727 -9.83 -3.19 -27.33
N MET A 728 -9.87 -4.07 -28.33
CA MET A 728 -8.83 -4.17 -29.35
C MET A 728 -9.43 -3.63 -30.66
N PHE A 729 -9.03 -2.43 -31.07
CA PHE A 729 -9.40 -1.89 -32.38
C PHE A 729 -8.44 -2.46 -33.42
N THR A 730 -8.92 -3.38 -34.25
CA THR A 730 -8.25 -3.77 -35.50
C THR A 730 -9.01 -3.12 -36.65
N PHE A 731 -8.36 -2.21 -37.38
CA PHE A 731 -8.93 -1.65 -38.61
C PHE A 731 -8.64 -2.60 -39.78
N SER A 732 -9.69 -3.08 -40.44
CA SER A 732 -9.64 -3.64 -41.78
C SER A 732 -10.37 -2.65 -42.68
N ILE A 733 -9.62 -2.02 -43.60
CA ILE A 733 -10.19 -1.28 -44.71
C ILE A 733 -10.59 -2.34 -45.74
N ASN A 734 -11.87 -2.36 -46.10
CA ASN A 734 -12.33 -3.07 -47.29
C ASN A 734 -12.54 -2.02 -48.38
N ASP A 735 -11.72 -2.10 -49.42
CA ASP A 735 -11.96 -1.39 -50.68
C ASP A 735 -13.27 -1.92 -51.28
N ASN A 736 -14.35 -1.15 -51.12
CA ASN A 736 -15.32 -0.79 -52.15
C ASN A 736 -16.64 -0.32 -51.53
N ILE A 737 -16.99 0.93 -51.89
CA ILE A 737 -18.27 1.65 -51.77
C ILE A 737 -18.55 2.27 -50.40
#